data_AF-A0A8D9HTV3-F1
#
_entry.id   AF-A0A8D9HTV3-F1
#
_cell.length_a   1.000
_cell.length_b   1.000
_cell.length_c   1.000
_cell.angle_alpha   90.00
_cell.angle_beta   90.00
_cell.angle_gamma   90.00
#
_symmetry.space_group_name_H-M   'P 1'
#
loop_
_entity.id
_entity.type
_entity.pdbx_description
1 polymer ?
#
loop_
_entity_poly.entity_id
_entity_poly.type
_entity_poly.pdbx_seq_one_letter_code
_entity_poly.pdbx_strand_id
1 'polypeptide(L)'
;MARSSSPSLSLSRCRFAAAYLLPSSRSIFFRSQSSNRRSNLGELIEIDVAASQSQSQSDPLSQKLEDAVHRIMVRRAAPDWLPFLPGASYWVPPRRSQSHGIAKLVEKLANPIGDEESVSVASGRGWPCSDYFIKGVEPESVETEMASGGEFEFNLFNLKMPAFYGGKLTTFEDDEKESEYGYVRKVSGPVVVADGMAGAAMYELVRVGNDNLIGEIIRLEGDSATIQVYEETAGLTVNDPVLRTHKPLSVELGPGILGNIFDGIQRPLKTIAKRSGDVYIPRGVSVPALDKDCLWEFQPNDFVEGDTITGGDLYATVFENTLMTHRVALPPDAMGKITYLAPAGQYSLKDTVLELEFQGVKKSYTMLQSWPVRTPRPVASKLAADTPLLTGQRVLDALFPSVLGGTCAIPGAFGCGKTVISQALSKYSNSDAVVYVGCGERGNEMAEVLMDFPQLTMTLPDGREESVMKRTTLVANTSNMPVAAREASIYTGITIAEYFRDMGMNVSMMADSTSRWAEALREISGRLAEMPADSGYPAYLAARLASFYERAGKVKCLGGPERDGSVTIVGAVSPPGGDFSDPVTSATLSIVQVFWGLDKKLAQRKHFPSVNWLISYSKYSTALESFYEKFDPDFINIRTKAREVLQREDDLNEIVQLVGKDALAEGDKITLETAKLLREDYLAQNAFTPYDKFCPFYKSVWMMRNIIHFYNLANQSVERAAGMDGQKITYTLIKHRLGDLFYRLVSQKFEDPAEGEAALVAKFKKLYEDLTAGFRALEDETR
;
A
#
# COMPACT_ATOMS: atom_id res chain seq x y z
N MET A 1 -26.47 -54.39 2.05
CA MET A 1 -26.33 -54.95 0.68
C MET A 1 -25.41 -54.01 -0.08
N ALA A 2 -24.24 -54.34 -0.64
CA ALA A 2 -23.39 -55.52 -0.77
C ALA A 2 -21.94 -54.97 -0.97
N ARG A 3 -20.94 -55.42 -0.18
CA ARG A 3 -19.79 -56.28 -0.57
C ARG A 3 -18.95 -55.74 -1.76
N SER A 4 -17.75 -55.19 -1.53
CA SER A 4 -16.43 -55.85 -1.32
C SER A 4 -15.68 -56.19 -2.61
N SER A 5 -14.45 -55.67 -2.80
CA SER A 5 -13.22 -56.48 -2.99
C SER A 5 -12.02 -55.61 -3.42
N SER A 6 -10.97 -55.66 -2.62
CA SER A 6 -9.57 -55.47 -3.00
C SER A 6 -9.06 -56.69 -3.79
N PRO A 7 -7.87 -56.58 -4.39
CA PRO A 7 -6.89 -57.61 -4.08
C PRO A 7 -5.48 -57.05 -3.82
N SER A 8 -4.83 -57.69 -2.85
CA SER A 8 -3.40 -57.70 -2.55
C SER A 8 -2.78 -59.03 -3.03
N LEU A 9 -1.51 -59.01 -3.46
CA LEU A 9 -0.48 -60.10 -3.49
C LEU A 9 0.53 -59.78 -4.61
N SER A 10 1.81 -60.16 -4.67
CA SER A 10 2.92 -60.37 -3.71
C SER A 10 4.14 -60.77 -4.56
N LEU A 11 5.32 -60.19 -4.27
CA LEU A 11 6.70 -60.72 -4.40
C LEU A 11 7.05 -61.88 -5.38
N SER A 12 8.01 -61.64 -6.27
CA SER A 12 9.11 -62.58 -6.62
C SER A 12 10.30 -61.85 -7.29
N ARG A 13 11.43 -61.72 -6.58
CA ARG A 13 12.77 -62.30 -6.86
C ARG A 13 13.30 -62.24 -8.30
N CYS A 14 14.35 -61.43 -8.50
CA CYS A 14 15.57 -61.81 -9.23
C CYS A 14 16.80 -61.08 -8.65
N ARG A 15 17.96 -61.72 -8.74
CA ARG A 15 19.15 -61.59 -7.87
C ARG A 15 20.41 -61.59 -8.77
N PHE A 16 21.46 -60.86 -8.36
CA PHE A 16 22.89 -60.88 -8.81
C PHE A 16 23.21 -60.26 -10.20
N ALA A 17 24.30 -59.51 -10.44
CA ALA A 17 25.67 -59.40 -9.88
C ALA A 17 26.15 -57.92 -9.95
N ALA A 18 26.95 -57.28 -9.06
CA ALA A 18 28.27 -57.53 -8.46
C ALA A 18 29.51 -57.12 -9.33
N ALA A 19 30.40 -56.31 -8.71
CA ALA A 19 31.74 -55.80 -9.11
C ALA A 19 31.74 -54.53 -10.02
N TYR A 20 32.42 -53.42 -9.71
CA TYR A 20 33.80 -53.24 -9.21
C TYR A 20 33.96 -52.03 -8.24
N LEU A 21 35.00 -52.13 -7.40
CA LEU A 21 35.46 -51.19 -6.37
C LEU A 21 36.82 -50.56 -6.75
N LEU A 22 37.01 -49.28 -6.36
CA LEU A 22 38.27 -48.54 -6.04
C LEU A 22 39.13 -47.96 -7.20
N PRO A 23 40.05 -46.97 -6.94
CA PRO A 23 40.03 -45.83 -5.99
C PRO A 23 40.68 -44.50 -6.49
N SER A 24 40.65 -43.47 -5.61
CA SER A 24 41.77 -42.56 -5.23
C SER A 24 41.87 -41.12 -5.79
N SER A 25 41.76 -40.16 -4.86
CA SER A 25 42.63 -39.00 -4.54
C SER A 25 43.17 -38.03 -5.60
N ARG A 26 42.99 -36.72 -5.35
CA ARG A 26 43.95 -35.59 -5.51
C ARG A 26 43.36 -34.33 -4.88
N SER A 27 43.77 -33.94 -3.66
CA SER A 27 44.95 -33.13 -3.30
C SER A 27 44.68 -31.61 -3.33
N ILE A 28 44.52 -31.09 -2.11
CA ILE A 28 44.61 -29.69 -1.68
C ILE A 28 46.02 -29.17 -1.94
N PHE A 29 46.15 -27.95 -2.49
CA PHE A 29 47.41 -27.19 -2.48
C PHE A 29 47.19 -25.82 -1.84
N PHE A 30 47.76 -25.67 -0.64
CA PHE A 30 48.20 -24.40 -0.09
C PHE A 30 49.50 -23.99 -0.79
N ARG A 31 49.65 -22.73 -1.19
CA ARG A 31 50.98 -22.10 -1.22
C ARG A 31 50.89 -20.60 -0.95
N SER A 32 51.77 -20.20 -0.03
CA SER A 32 52.00 -18.86 0.50
C SER A 32 53.14 -18.15 -0.23
N GLN A 33 53.24 -16.83 0.04
CA GLN A 33 54.38 -15.90 -0.18
C GLN A 33 54.64 -15.45 -1.64
N SER A 34 55.13 -14.25 -1.96
CA SER A 34 55.35 -12.95 -1.30
C SER A 34 55.98 -12.00 -2.34
N SER A 35 55.74 -10.68 -2.22
CA SER A 35 56.65 -9.55 -2.52
C SER A 35 57.47 -9.46 -3.84
N ASN A 36 57.21 -8.42 -4.65
CA ASN A 36 58.17 -7.39 -5.15
C ASN A 36 57.48 -6.54 -6.24
N ARG A 37 57.18 -5.24 -6.03
CA ARG A 37 58.00 -4.01 -6.16
C ARG A 37 58.49 -3.64 -7.57
N ARG A 38 58.22 -2.35 -7.90
CA ARG A 38 58.76 -1.45 -8.95
C ARG A 38 58.08 -1.51 -10.32
N SER A 39 57.91 -0.43 -11.09
CA SER A 39 57.93 1.05 -10.96
C SER A 39 57.79 1.58 -12.39
N ASN A 40 57.11 2.73 -12.59
CA ASN A 40 57.39 3.82 -13.56
C ASN A 40 56.09 4.67 -13.65
N LEU A 41 56.05 5.94 -13.19
CA LEU A 41 56.51 7.17 -13.87
C LEU A 41 55.99 7.22 -15.31
N GLY A 42 55.22 8.20 -15.80
CA GLY A 42 54.83 9.53 -15.31
C GLY A 42 54.73 10.42 -16.55
N GLU A 43 53.60 11.09 -16.78
CA GLU A 43 53.50 12.17 -17.77
C GLU A 43 52.57 13.26 -17.25
N LEU A 44 53.14 14.46 -17.16
CA LEU A 44 52.53 15.75 -16.84
C LEU A 44 52.44 16.54 -18.16
N ILE A 45 51.43 17.40 -18.32
CA ILE A 45 51.55 18.87 -18.50
C ILE A 45 50.18 19.50 -18.81
N GLU A 46 49.83 20.44 -17.92
CA GLU A 46 49.10 21.73 -18.05
C GLU A 46 47.73 21.83 -18.75
N ILE A 47 46.75 22.42 -18.02
CA ILE A 47 45.88 23.52 -18.49
C ILE A 47 45.62 24.45 -17.28
N ASP A 48 45.59 25.74 -17.60
CA ASP A 48 45.69 26.95 -16.78
C ASP A 48 44.71 27.20 -15.63
N VAL A 49 45.22 28.05 -14.73
CA VAL A 49 44.62 28.68 -13.56
C VAL A 49 43.72 29.86 -13.92
N ALA A 50 42.52 29.93 -13.34
CA ALA A 50 41.89 31.20 -12.95
C ALA A 50 40.80 31.03 -11.86
N ALA A 51 40.85 31.96 -10.89
CA ALA A 51 39.78 32.37 -9.96
C ALA A 51 39.56 31.64 -8.61
N SER A 52 40.38 32.06 -7.63
CA SER A 52 39.92 32.75 -6.41
C SER A 52 39.62 31.98 -5.10
N GLN A 53 40.30 32.49 -4.07
CA GLN A 53 40.01 32.53 -2.62
C GLN A 53 40.65 31.47 -1.70
N SER A 54 41.41 32.02 -0.76
CA SER A 54 42.38 31.44 0.17
C SER A 54 41.78 31.08 1.53
N GLN A 55 42.01 29.85 2.02
CA GLN A 55 42.09 29.53 3.45
C GLN A 55 43.14 28.41 3.70
N SER A 56 43.87 28.55 4.80
CA SER A 56 45.12 27.88 5.19
C SER A 56 45.01 26.37 5.45
N GLN A 57 45.90 25.59 4.84
CA GLN A 57 46.09 24.16 5.13
C GLN A 57 46.83 23.98 6.47
N SER A 58 46.23 23.25 7.42
CA SER A 58 46.88 22.76 8.63
C SER A 58 47.49 21.38 8.42
N ASP A 59 48.65 21.12 9.05
CA ASP A 59 49.46 19.91 8.85
C ASP A 59 48.70 18.60 9.20
N PRO A 60 48.80 17.54 8.37
CA PRO A 60 48.06 16.29 8.58
C PRO A 60 48.49 15.50 9.84
N LEU A 61 49.61 15.88 10.47
CA LEU A 61 50.07 15.30 11.74
C LEU A 61 49.33 15.88 12.95
N SER A 62 48.94 17.15 12.93
CA SER A 62 48.21 17.77 14.04
C SER A 62 46.78 17.23 14.10
N GLN A 63 46.12 17.04 12.96
CA GLN A 63 44.79 16.42 12.90
C GLN A 63 44.79 14.99 13.43
N LYS A 64 45.83 14.18 13.15
CA LYS A 64 45.94 12.83 13.69
C LYS A 64 46.15 12.81 15.20
N LEU A 65 46.86 13.79 15.74
CA LEU A 65 47.07 13.91 17.19
C LEU A 65 45.78 14.37 17.88
N GLU A 66 45.06 15.33 17.30
CA GLU A 66 43.75 15.78 17.79
C GLU A 66 42.72 14.64 17.78
N ASP A 67 42.65 13.85 16.71
CA ASP A 67 41.77 12.67 16.64
C ASP A 67 42.13 11.61 17.69
N ALA A 68 43.42 11.41 17.96
CA ALA A 68 43.87 10.47 18.98
C ALA A 68 43.48 10.92 20.39
N VAL A 69 43.65 12.22 20.71
CA VAL A 69 43.25 12.81 21.99
C VAL A 69 41.72 12.76 22.15
N HIS A 70 40.97 13.06 21.09
CA HIS A 70 39.52 13.01 21.09
C HIS A 70 38.98 11.59 21.32
N ARG A 71 39.63 10.56 20.73
CA ARG A 71 39.28 9.14 21.00
C ARG A 71 39.56 8.74 22.44
N ILE A 72 40.64 9.22 23.05
CA ILE A 72 40.97 8.92 24.45
C ILE A 72 39.97 9.58 25.40
N MET A 73 39.55 10.82 25.12
CA MET A 73 38.51 11.51 25.90
C MET A 73 37.15 10.82 25.79
N VAL A 74 36.73 10.43 24.58
CA VAL A 74 35.46 9.71 24.37
C VAL A 74 35.47 8.35 25.08
N ARG A 75 36.62 7.65 25.09
CA ARG A 75 36.76 6.37 25.81
C ARG A 75 36.69 6.51 27.33
N ARG A 76 37.13 7.64 27.88
CA ARG A 76 37.04 7.93 29.33
C ARG A 76 35.66 8.44 29.77
N ALA A 77 34.88 8.99 28.84
CA ALA A 77 33.56 9.57 29.14
C ALA A 77 32.37 8.62 28.87
N ALA A 78 32.61 7.44 28.27
CA ALA A 78 31.55 6.47 27.98
C ALA A 78 31.28 5.53 29.18
N PRO A 79 30.02 5.29 29.57
CA PRO A 79 29.67 4.30 30.59
C PRO A 79 30.00 2.86 30.15
N ASP A 80 30.38 1.99 31.10
CA ASP A 80 30.90 0.63 30.88
C ASP A 80 29.95 -0.36 30.15
N TRP A 81 28.67 -0.01 29.97
CA TRP A 81 27.67 -0.91 29.36
C TRP A 81 27.50 -0.75 27.84
N LEU A 82 28.29 0.11 27.18
CA LEU A 82 28.21 0.32 25.72
C LEU A 82 29.28 -0.53 24.96
N PRO A 83 28.90 -1.55 24.16
CA PRO A 83 29.88 -2.37 23.46
C PRO A 83 30.40 -1.69 22.18
N PHE A 84 31.72 -1.51 22.07
CA PHE A 84 32.38 -0.99 20.88
C PHE A 84 32.57 -2.10 19.82
N LEU A 85 31.82 -2.06 18.72
CA LEU A 85 32.07 -2.89 17.54
C LEU A 85 33.05 -2.16 16.58
N PRO A 86 34.16 -2.80 16.14
CA PRO A 86 35.07 -2.19 15.17
C PRO A 86 34.35 -1.96 13.83
N GLY A 87 34.22 -0.70 13.41
CA GLY A 87 33.62 -0.32 12.12
C GLY A 87 32.37 0.56 12.19
N ALA A 88 31.83 0.86 13.39
CA ALA A 88 30.74 1.82 13.53
C ALA A 88 31.26 3.26 13.65
N SER A 89 30.82 4.15 12.75
CA SER A 89 31.06 5.60 12.83
C SER A 89 29.85 6.30 13.44
N TYR A 90 29.97 6.80 14.67
CA TYR A 90 28.97 7.66 15.28
C TYR A 90 29.19 9.11 14.83
N TRP A 91 28.16 9.72 14.24
CA TRP A 91 28.23 11.10 13.77
C TRP A 91 28.02 12.07 14.94
N VAL A 92 29.03 12.90 15.20
CA VAL A 92 28.95 14.01 16.16
C VAL A 92 29.10 15.31 15.36
N PRO A 93 28.21 16.30 15.50
CA PRO A 93 28.34 17.56 14.77
C PRO A 93 29.61 18.32 15.19
N PRO A 94 30.34 18.96 14.26
CA PRO A 94 31.60 19.63 14.59
C PRO A 94 31.35 20.92 15.38
N ARG A 95 32.12 21.15 16.45
CA ARG A 95 32.16 22.45 17.15
C ARG A 95 32.89 23.48 16.28
N ARG A 96 32.36 24.72 16.23
CA ARG A 96 33.09 25.88 15.66
C ARG A 96 34.39 26.09 16.44
N SER A 97 35.51 26.17 15.73
CA SER A 97 36.85 26.21 16.31
C SER A 97 37.08 27.51 17.10
N GLN A 98 37.51 27.40 18.36
CA GLN A 98 38.32 28.43 19.02
C GLN A 98 39.68 27.80 19.34
N SER A 99 40.73 28.25 18.65
CA SER A 99 42.10 27.75 18.82
C SER A 99 42.62 28.04 20.22
N HIS A 100 42.74 27.00 21.06
CA HIS A 100 43.44 27.08 22.33
C HIS A 100 44.85 26.50 22.15
N GLY A 101 45.88 27.28 22.52
CA GLY A 101 47.27 26.86 22.42
C GLY A 101 47.60 25.64 23.29
N ILE A 102 48.45 24.76 22.76
CA ILE A 102 48.87 23.45 23.31
C ILE A 102 49.28 23.51 24.80
N ALA A 103 49.81 24.64 25.26
CA ALA A 103 50.23 24.82 26.66
C ALA A 103 49.06 24.74 27.67
N LYS A 104 47.85 25.21 27.32
CA LYS A 104 46.68 25.22 28.21
C LYS A 104 45.99 23.85 28.35
N LEU A 105 46.19 22.98 27.36
CA LEU A 105 45.64 21.61 27.33
C LEU A 105 46.45 20.66 28.22
N VAL A 106 47.76 20.86 28.30
CA VAL A 106 48.64 20.05 29.15
C VAL A 106 48.42 20.36 30.63
N GLU A 107 48.12 21.63 30.96
CA GLU A 107 47.85 22.06 32.34
C GLU A 107 46.53 21.48 32.89
N LYS A 108 45.49 21.33 32.05
CA LYS A 108 44.22 20.69 32.43
C LYS A 108 44.27 19.16 32.51
N LEU A 109 45.26 18.51 31.90
CA LEU A 109 45.46 17.06 31.98
C LEU A 109 46.15 16.61 33.28
N ALA A 110 46.77 17.53 34.01
CA ALA A 110 47.62 17.22 35.16
C ALA A 110 46.88 17.17 36.51
N ASN A 111 45.65 17.68 36.63
CA ASN A 111 44.91 17.69 37.89
C ASN A 111 43.76 16.65 37.89
N PRO A 112 43.68 15.73 38.87
CA PRO A 112 42.51 14.88 39.05
C PRO A 112 41.31 15.69 39.58
N ILE A 113 40.13 15.42 39.03
CA ILE A 113 38.86 16.09 39.33
C ILE A 113 38.43 15.79 40.79
N GLY A 114 38.04 16.83 41.53
CA GLY A 114 37.55 16.73 42.90
C GLY A 114 36.04 16.49 42.98
N ASP A 115 35.57 16.07 44.16
CA ASP A 115 34.24 15.49 44.41
C ASP A 115 33.03 16.41 44.11
N GLU A 116 33.22 17.71 43.88
CA GLU A 116 32.13 18.65 43.58
C GLU A 116 31.52 18.53 42.16
N GLU A 117 32.22 17.93 41.19
CA GLU A 117 31.67 17.72 39.84
C GLU A 117 30.82 16.43 39.72
N SER A 118 30.76 15.61 40.78
CA SER A 118 30.05 14.33 40.78
C SER A 118 28.56 14.42 41.19
N VAL A 119 28.13 15.56 41.74
CA VAL A 119 26.82 15.69 42.43
C VAL A 119 25.66 16.11 41.51
N SER A 120 25.88 16.33 40.22
CA SER A 120 24.83 16.83 39.30
C SER A 120 23.85 15.77 38.77
N VAL A 121 23.88 14.51 39.23
CA VAL A 121 23.02 13.43 38.69
C VAL A 121 21.75 13.17 39.51
N ALA A 122 21.54 13.87 40.64
CA ALA A 122 20.41 13.60 41.52
C ALA A 122 19.48 14.82 41.70
N SER A 123 18.67 15.15 40.68
CA SER A 123 17.34 15.73 40.93
C SER A 123 16.40 15.49 39.74
N GLY A 124 15.18 15.04 40.04
CA GLY A 124 14.17 14.68 39.06
C GLY A 124 13.45 15.91 38.50
N ARG A 125 13.84 16.36 37.30
CA ARG A 125 13.00 17.02 36.28
C ARG A 125 13.90 17.68 35.21
N GLY A 126 13.72 17.29 33.95
CA GLY A 126 13.87 18.21 32.82
C GLY A 126 15.24 18.29 32.16
N TRP A 127 15.28 17.91 30.88
CA TRP A 127 16.35 18.23 29.94
C TRP A 127 16.55 19.75 29.80
N PRO A 128 17.77 20.24 29.50
CA PRO A 128 17.96 21.66 29.22
C PRO A 128 17.45 22.02 27.82
N CYS A 129 16.55 23.00 27.76
CA CYS A 129 16.15 23.73 26.56
C CYS A 129 17.37 24.47 25.96
N SER A 130 17.42 24.59 24.63
CA SER A 130 18.44 25.30 23.86
C SER A 130 18.62 26.78 24.22
N ASP A 131 17.73 27.36 25.01
CA ASP A 131 17.77 28.77 25.41
C ASP A 131 18.84 29.11 26.46
N TYR A 132 19.34 28.11 27.21
CA TYR A 132 20.39 28.35 28.22
C TYR A 132 21.76 28.68 27.60
N PHE A 133 22.01 28.29 26.35
CA PHE A 133 23.30 28.50 25.68
C PHE A 133 23.38 29.79 24.86
N ILE A 134 22.28 30.51 24.68
CA ILE A 134 22.22 31.67 23.76
C ILE A 134 22.24 33.01 24.50
N LYS A 135 21.80 33.07 25.75
CA LYS A 135 21.75 34.32 26.53
C LYS A 135 22.51 34.16 27.84
N GLY A 136 23.77 34.59 27.83
CA GLY A 136 24.63 34.63 29.02
C GLY A 136 24.12 35.63 30.05
N VAL A 137 23.32 35.14 31.00
CA VAL A 137 22.96 35.85 32.23
C VAL A 137 23.20 34.88 33.39
N GLU A 138 23.98 35.32 34.37
CA GLU A 138 24.25 34.57 35.60
C GLU A 138 22.96 34.39 36.42
N PRO A 139 22.69 33.21 37.00
CA PRO A 139 21.55 33.04 37.89
C PRO A 139 21.90 33.56 39.30
N GLU A 140 21.11 34.53 39.78
CA GLU A 140 21.06 34.94 41.18
C GLU A 140 20.64 33.78 42.08
N SER A 141 21.33 33.63 43.22
CA SER A 141 21.08 32.64 44.25
C SER A 141 19.84 32.99 45.07
N VAL A 142 18.81 32.13 45.06
CA VAL A 142 17.68 32.24 45.98
C VAL A 142 18.00 31.44 47.24
N GLU A 143 18.31 32.16 48.32
CA GLU A 143 18.43 31.62 49.68
C GLU A 143 17.10 31.03 50.15
N THR A 144 17.16 29.85 50.77
CA THR A 144 16.02 29.22 51.44
C THR A 144 16.18 29.45 52.94
N GLU A 145 15.47 30.43 53.50
CA GLU A 145 15.34 30.55 54.96
C GLU A 145 14.12 29.74 55.44
N MET A 146 14.39 28.71 56.26
CA MET A 146 13.42 28.18 57.21
C MET A 146 13.58 28.95 58.52
N ALA A 147 12.54 29.67 58.94
CA ALA A 147 12.41 30.16 60.31
C ALA A 147 10.97 29.98 60.82
N SER A 148 10.91 29.50 62.06
CA SER A 148 9.77 29.08 62.87
C SER A 148 8.99 30.22 63.52
N GLY A 149 7.68 30.00 63.72
CA GLY A 149 6.95 30.44 64.92
C GLY A 149 5.95 31.59 64.76
N GLY A 150 4.72 31.40 65.28
CA GLY A 150 3.78 32.47 65.62
C GLY A 150 2.31 32.19 65.25
N GLU A 151 1.50 31.89 66.27
CA GLU A 151 0.04 31.69 66.25
C GLU A 151 -0.76 32.91 65.74
N PHE A 152 -1.95 32.71 65.16
CA PHE A 152 -3.19 33.43 65.53
C PHE A 152 -4.42 32.81 64.82
N GLU A 153 -5.46 32.51 65.61
CA GLU A 153 -6.76 31.93 65.21
C GLU A 153 -7.74 32.93 64.55
N PHE A 154 -8.81 32.34 63.98
CA PHE A 154 -10.13 32.86 63.57
C PHE A 154 -10.30 33.41 62.13
N ASN A 155 -10.97 32.66 61.26
CA ASN A 155 -12.44 32.55 61.25
C ASN A 155 -12.93 31.57 60.17
N LEU A 156 -13.84 30.70 60.59
CA LEU A 156 -14.60 29.76 59.76
C LEU A 156 -15.84 30.50 59.24
N PHE A 157 -16.01 30.70 57.93
CA PHE A 157 -17.30 30.67 57.21
C PHE A 157 -17.13 31.09 55.73
N ASN A 158 -17.53 30.18 54.82
CA ASN A 158 -17.94 30.41 53.44
C ASN A 158 -17.05 31.25 52.51
N LEU A 159 -16.32 30.58 51.62
CA LEU A 159 -16.36 30.92 50.19
C LEU A 159 -15.88 29.72 49.34
N LYS A 160 -16.77 29.21 48.48
CA LYS A 160 -16.45 28.23 47.42
C LYS A 160 -15.40 28.82 46.48
N MET A 161 -14.31 28.09 46.24
CA MET A 161 -13.42 28.27 45.09
C MET A 161 -13.20 26.91 44.39
N PRO A 162 -13.10 26.88 43.06
CA PRO A 162 -13.25 25.67 42.26
C PRO A 162 -11.95 24.85 42.25
N ALA A 163 -12.09 23.53 42.36
CA ALA A 163 -11.00 22.59 42.15
C ALA A 163 -10.62 22.54 40.67
N PHE A 164 -9.51 23.18 40.30
CA PHE A 164 -8.78 22.86 39.08
C PHE A 164 -7.96 21.59 39.33
N TYR A 165 -8.59 20.44 39.16
CA TYR A 165 -7.90 19.17 38.89
C TYR A 165 -8.38 18.68 37.54
N GLY A 166 -7.43 18.46 36.63
CA GLY A 166 -7.68 17.98 35.28
C GLY A 166 -8.45 16.67 35.30
N GLY A 167 -9.74 16.74 34.97
CA GLY A 167 -10.55 15.56 34.72
C GLY A 167 -10.05 14.86 33.47
N LYS A 168 -9.61 13.60 33.61
CA LYS A 168 -9.57 12.66 32.49
C LYS A 168 -11.01 12.51 32.00
N LEU A 169 -11.29 13.05 30.82
CA LEU A 169 -12.57 12.89 30.13
C LEU A 169 -12.58 11.51 29.47
N THR A 170 -13.06 10.50 30.19
CA THR A 170 -13.57 9.26 29.60
C THR A 170 -14.99 9.57 29.10
N THR A 171 -15.20 9.48 27.79
CA THR A 171 -16.53 9.55 27.19
C THR A 171 -16.98 8.12 26.90
N PHE A 172 -17.81 7.55 27.76
CA PHE A 172 -18.88 6.55 27.58
C PHE A 172 -19.31 6.07 28.98
N GLU A 173 -20.53 5.54 29.10
CA GLU A 173 -21.22 5.19 30.36
C GLU A 173 -20.50 4.05 31.13
N ASP A 174 -19.51 4.40 31.95
CA ASP A 174 -18.80 3.46 32.83
C ASP A 174 -19.62 3.17 34.11
N ASP A 175 -20.80 2.57 33.97
CA ASP A 175 -21.55 1.93 35.07
C ASP A 175 -21.32 0.40 35.12
N GLU A 176 -20.26 -0.09 34.48
CA GLU A 176 -19.88 -1.51 34.51
C GLU A 176 -19.13 -1.87 35.81
N LYS A 177 -19.58 -2.94 36.46
CA LYS A 177 -19.15 -3.34 37.81
C LYS A 177 -17.69 -3.82 37.80
N GLU A 178 -16.92 -3.46 38.84
CA GLU A 178 -15.56 -3.97 39.11
C GLU A 178 -15.42 -5.51 39.05
N SER A 179 -16.53 -6.25 39.17
CA SER A 179 -16.56 -7.70 39.05
C SER A 179 -16.34 -8.25 37.63
N GLU A 180 -16.38 -7.41 36.59
CA GLU A 180 -16.27 -7.84 35.19
C GLU A 180 -14.88 -7.65 34.59
N TYR A 181 -13.93 -7.13 35.37
CA TYR A 181 -12.55 -6.90 34.96
C TYR A 181 -11.71 -8.18 35.04
N GLY A 182 -10.88 -8.39 34.03
CA GLY A 182 -9.71 -9.26 34.13
C GLY A 182 -8.49 -8.49 34.61
N TYR A 183 -7.41 -9.22 34.88
CA TYR A 183 -6.14 -8.63 35.32
C TYR A 183 -4.98 -9.16 34.50
N VAL A 184 -4.08 -8.27 34.08
CA VAL A 184 -2.88 -8.63 33.32
C VAL A 184 -1.97 -9.52 34.17
N ARG A 185 -1.73 -10.75 33.70
CA ARG A 185 -0.81 -11.70 34.33
C ARG A 185 0.60 -11.60 33.74
N LYS A 186 0.70 -11.45 32.42
CA LYS A 186 1.98 -11.48 31.68
C LYS A 186 1.90 -10.57 30.46
N VAL A 187 2.96 -9.81 30.21
CA VAL A 187 3.14 -9.02 28.99
C VAL A 187 4.38 -9.52 28.25
N SER A 188 4.25 -9.80 26.95
CA SER A 188 5.33 -10.30 26.11
C SER A 188 5.26 -9.66 24.72
N GLY A 189 5.84 -8.46 24.57
CA GLY A 189 5.72 -7.68 23.36
C GLY A 189 4.26 -7.29 23.11
N PRO A 190 3.69 -7.49 21.91
CA PRO A 190 2.30 -7.13 21.62
C PRO A 190 1.26 -8.10 22.20
N VAL A 191 1.70 -9.24 22.76
CA VAL A 191 0.82 -10.25 23.34
C VAL A 191 0.76 -10.09 24.86
N VAL A 192 -0.45 -9.97 25.39
CA VAL A 192 -0.76 -9.83 26.81
C VAL A 192 -1.60 -11.04 27.23
N VAL A 193 -1.32 -11.62 28.39
CA VAL A 193 -2.14 -12.68 28.99
C VAL A 193 -2.81 -12.10 30.22
N ALA A 194 -4.14 -12.20 30.29
CA ALA A 194 -4.95 -11.75 31.42
C ALA A 194 -5.70 -12.91 32.06
N ASP A 195 -5.77 -12.93 33.39
CA ASP A 195 -6.56 -13.88 34.19
C ASP A 195 -7.88 -13.22 34.65
N GLY A 196 -8.86 -14.00 35.11
CA GLY A 196 -10.18 -13.46 35.49
C GLY A 196 -11.04 -13.10 34.29
N MET A 197 -10.84 -13.76 33.15
CA MET A 197 -11.51 -13.45 31.87
C MET A 197 -12.67 -14.41 31.56
N ALA A 198 -13.20 -15.12 32.55
CA ALA A 198 -14.37 -15.99 32.40
C ALA A 198 -15.57 -15.26 31.76
N GLY A 199 -16.09 -15.82 30.68
CA GLY A 199 -17.20 -15.24 29.91
C GLY A 199 -16.77 -14.31 28.78
N ALA A 200 -15.47 -14.14 28.54
CA ALA A 200 -14.98 -13.47 27.34
C ALA A 200 -15.09 -14.37 26.10
N ALA A 201 -15.39 -13.79 24.95
CA ALA A 201 -15.48 -14.48 23.67
C ALA A 201 -14.18 -14.38 22.85
N MET A 202 -13.97 -15.33 21.94
CA MET A 202 -12.88 -15.26 20.97
C MET A 202 -13.12 -14.11 19.98
N TYR A 203 -12.07 -13.36 19.64
CA TYR A 203 -12.10 -12.14 18.81
C TYR A 203 -12.88 -10.96 19.41
N GLU A 204 -13.17 -11.00 20.71
CA GLU A 204 -13.75 -9.89 21.42
C GLU A 204 -12.71 -8.79 21.67
N LEU A 205 -13.14 -7.53 21.55
CA LEU A 205 -12.33 -6.36 21.82
C LEU A 205 -12.28 -6.07 23.33
N VAL A 206 -11.12 -5.71 23.83
CA VAL A 206 -10.86 -5.42 25.24
C VAL A 206 -10.09 -4.10 25.38
N ARG A 207 -10.22 -3.44 26.54
CA ARG A 207 -9.36 -2.30 26.91
C ARG A 207 -8.38 -2.75 27.98
N VAL A 208 -7.09 -2.65 27.69
CA VAL A 208 -6.00 -3.18 28.51
C VAL A 208 -5.27 -2.04 29.22
N GLY A 209 -5.17 -2.15 30.54
CA GLY A 209 -4.45 -1.26 31.44
C GLY A 209 -5.08 0.10 31.67
N ASN A 210 -4.42 0.90 32.50
CA ASN A 210 -4.93 2.21 32.95
C ASN A 210 -5.05 3.23 31.80
N ASP A 211 -4.34 3.00 30.71
CA ASP A 211 -4.39 3.80 29.49
C ASP A 211 -5.48 3.31 28.51
N ASN A 212 -6.25 2.27 28.85
CA ASN A 212 -7.34 1.72 28.04
C ASN A 212 -6.92 1.38 26.59
N LEU A 213 -5.76 0.72 26.45
CA LEU A 213 -5.21 0.31 25.16
C LEU A 213 -6.14 -0.70 24.49
N ILE A 214 -6.38 -0.56 23.19
CA ILE A 214 -7.28 -1.46 22.46
C ILE A 214 -6.56 -2.78 22.20
N GLY A 215 -7.20 -3.89 22.58
CA GLY A 215 -6.73 -5.25 22.26
C GLY A 215 -7.85 -6.16 21.79
N GLU A 216 -7.50 -7.31 21.22
CA GLU A 216 -8.42 -8.35 20.78
C GLU A 216 -8.01 -9.70 21.37
N ILE A 217 -8.99 -10.47 21.88
CA ILE A 217 -8.75 -11.80 22.43
C ILE A 217 -8.55 -12.80 21.28
N ILE A 218 -7.43 -13.52 21.30
CA ILE A 218 -7.04 -14.46 20.23
C ILE A 218 -7.05 -15.92 20.69
N ARG A 219 -6.89 -16.19 22.00
CA ARG A 219 -6.90 -17.54 22.57
C ARG A 219 -7.47 -17.51 23.98
N LEU A 220 -8.25 -18.53 24.33
CA LEU A 220 -8.85 -18.71 25.65
C LEU A 220 -8.38 -20.05 26.22
N GLU A 221 -7.87 -20.04 27.45
CA GLU A 221 -7.42 -21.21 28.19
C GLU A 221 -8.00 -21.21 29.60
N GLY A 222 -9.14 -21.86 29.78
CA GLY A 222 -9.87 -21.83 31.05
C GLY A 222 -10.31 -20.40 31.37
N ASP A 223 -9.76 -19.83 32.44
CA ASP A 223 -10.03 -18.44 32.89
C ASP A 223 -9.00 -17.41 32.38
N SER A 224 -7.94 -17.88 31.71
CA SER A 224 -6.92 -17.01 31.14
C SER A 224 -7.23 -16.71 29.67
N ALA A 225 -7.13 -15.44 29.28
CA ALA A 225 -7.24 -14.99 27.89
C ALA A 225 -5.90 -14.45 27.38
N THR A 226 -5.50 -14.88 26.19
CA THR A 226 -4.40 -14.27 25.44
C THR A 226 -4.98 -13.19 24.54
N ILE A 227 -4.49 -11.97 24.73
CA ILE A 227 -4.94 -10.74 24.09
C ILE A 227 -3.81 -10.21 23.22
N GLN A 228 -4.15 -9.84 22.00
CA GLN A 228 -3.27 -9.11 21.10
C GLN A 228 -3.59 -7.62 21.18
N VAL A 229 -2.63 -6.82 21.59
CA VAL A 229 -2.81 -5.36 21.73
C VAL A 229 -2.51 -4.67 20.41
N TYR A 230 -3.40 -3.77 19.98
CA TYR A 230 -3.29 -2.99 18.74
C TYR A 230 -2.40 -1.76 18.87
N GLU A 231 -1.96 -1.47 20.10
CA GLU A 231 -1.09 -0.37 20.49
C GLU A 231 0.23 -0.88 21.07
N GLU A 232 1.15 0.05 21.35
CA GLU A 232 2.39 -0.28 22.03
C GLU A 232 2.13 -0.62 23.51
N THR A 233 2.62 -1.79 23.95
CA THR A 233 2.42 -2.31 25.32
C THR A 233 3.45 -1.80 26.32
N ALA A 234 4.36 -0.90 25.90
CA ALA A 234 5.39 -0.36 26.77
C ALA A 234 4.78 0.42 27.94
N GLY A 235 5.10 0.03 29.16
CA GLY A 235 4.55 0.65 30.37
C GLY A 235 3.33 -0.06 30.97
N LEU A 236 2.80 -1.09 30.32
CA LEU A 236 1.85 -2.01 30.97
C LEU A 236 2.56 -2.80 32.08
N THR A 237 1.89 -2.93 33.22
CA THR A 237 2.36 -3.65 34.39
C THR A 237 1.48 -4.85 34.72
N VAL A 238 2.00 -5.77 35.54
CA VAL A 238 1.21 -6.91 36.02
C VAL A 238 0.15 -6.39 37.00
N ASN A 239 -1.04 -6.99 36.95
CA ASN A 239 -2.27 -6.59 37.66
C ASN A 239 -2.97 -5.34 37.12
N ASP A 240 -2.54 -4.81 35.98
CA ASP A 240 -3.31 -3.78 35.29
C ASP A 240 -4.70 -4.33 34.88
N PRO A 241 -5.77 -3.51 34.97
CA PRO A 241 -7.14 -3.94 34.69
C PRO A 241 -7.36 -4.20 33.19
N VAL A 242 -8.22 -5.17 32.88
CA VAL A 242 -8.65 -5.47 31.51
C VAL A 242 -10.17 -5.44 31.44
N LEU A 243 -10.71 -4.47 30.72
CA LEU A 243 -12.12 -4.30 30.44
C LEU A 243 -12.55 -5.08 29.20
N ARG A 244 -13.71 -5.72 29.29
CA ARG A 244 -14.32 -6.49 28.20
C ARG A 244 -15.39 -5.65 27.53
N THR A 245 -15.46 -5.64 26.20
CA THR A 245 -16.46 -4.83 25.48
C THR A 245 -17.61 -5.67 24.93
N HIS A 246 -17.55 -7.00 25.03
CA HIS A 246 -18.52 -7.97 24.52
C HIS A 246 -18.84 -7.85 23.03
N LYS A 247 -18.01 -7.11 22.29
CA LYS A 247 -18.17 -6.87 20.85
C LYS A 247 -16.86 -7.17 20.14
N PRO A 248 -16.91 -7.75 18.93
CA PRO A 248 -15.71 -7.89 18.12
C PRO A 248 -15.25 -6.53 17.59
N LEU A 249 -14.01 -6.49 17.06
CA LEU A 249 -13.53 -5.31 16.34
C LEU A 249 -14.52 -4.95 15.22
N SER A 250 -15.12 -3.77 15.37
CA SER A 250 -16.19 -3.28 14.50
C SER A 250 -15.87 -1.86 14.05
N VAL A 251 -16.30 -1.52 12.84
CA VAL A 251 -16.12 -0.20 12.23
C VAL A 251 -17.43 0.56 12.22
N GLU A 252 -17.37 1.88 12.45
CA GLU A 252 -18.50 2.79 12.29
C GLU A 252 -18.66 3.12 10.79
N LEU A 253 -19.83 2.81 10.23
CA LEU A 253 -20.18 3.05 8.84
C LEU A 253 -21.30 4.09 8.76
N GLY A 254 -21.10 5.15 7.99
CA GLY A 254 -22.06 6.24 7.85
C GLY A 254 -21.52 7.39 7.01
N PRO A 255 -22.28 8.49 6.88
CA PRO A 255 -21.81 9.72 6.25
C PRO A 255 -20.57 10.29 6.96
N GLY A 256 -19.62 10.83 6.20
CA GLY A 256 -18.37 11.39 6.70
C GLY A 256 -17.17 10.42 6.60
N ILE A 257 -17.28 9.34 5.83
CA ILE A 257 -16.17 8.40 5.58
C ILE A 257 -15.31 8.89 4.40
N LEU A 258 -15.94 9.50 3.40
CA LEU A 258 -15.24 9.97 2.21
C LEU A 258 -14.42 11.21 2.53
N GLY A 259 -13.18 11.26 2.02
CA GLY A 259 -12.25 12.35 2.28
C GLY A 259 -11.57 12.30 3.66
N ASN A 260 -11.93 11.33 4.51
CA ASN A 260 -11.27 11.11 5.79
C ASN A 260 -10.09 10.12 5.69
N ILE A 261 -9.17 10.28 6.64
CA ILE A 261 -7.95 9.49 6.77
C ILE A 261 -7.97 8.79 8.12
N PHE A 262 -8.02 7.47 8.08
CA PHE A 262 -8.11 6.59 9.23
C PHE A 262 -6.79 5.88 9.50
N ASP A 263 -6.57 5.46 10.75
CA ASP A 263 -5.57 4.45 11.07
C ASP A 263 -6.13 3.01 10.91
N GLY A 264 -5.34 1.99 11.27
CA GLY A 264 -5.74 0.59 11.13
C GLY A 264 -6.98 0.17 11.92
N ILE A 265 -7.33 0.89 12.99
CA ILE A 265 -8.50 0.66 13.84
C ILE A 265 -9.56 1.76 13.69
N GLN A 266 -9.55 2.44 12.54
CA GLN A 266 -10.54 3.43 12.13
C GLN A 266 -10.59 4.74 12.94
N ARG A 267 -9.48 5.17 13.54
CA ARG A 267 -9.41 6.49 14.20
C ARG A 267 -8.98 7.59 13.22
N PRO A 268 -9.65 8.75 13.21
CA PRO A 268 -9.33 9.83 12.28
C PRO A 268 -8.04 10.57 12.67
N LEU A 269 -7.00 10.47 11.82
CA LEU A 269 -5.68 11.05 12.11
C LEU A 269 -5.72 12.58 12.25
N LYS A 270 -6.54 13.26 11.45
CA LYS A 270 -6.70 14.72 11.49
C LYS A 270 -7.28 15.20 12.82
N THR A 271 -8.23 14.45 13.38
CA THR A 271 -8.87 14.77 14.65
C THR A 271 -7.94 14.48 15.82
N ILE A 272 -7.18 13.38 15.76
CA ILE A 272 -6.14 13.06 16.75
C ILE A 272 -5.10 14.18 16.80
N ALA A 273 -4.58 14.62 15.66
CA ALA A 273 -3.58 15.68 15.61
C ALA A 273 -4.11 17.00 16.21
N LYS A 274 -5.36 17.38 15.87
CA LYS A 274 -5.99 18.59 16.42
C LYS A 274 -6.21 18.52 17.94
N ARG A 275 -6.65 17.36 18.45
CA ARG A 275 -6.98 17.19 19.88
C ARG A 275 -5.75 17.04 20.75
N SER A 276 -4.72 16.36 20.27
CA SER A 276 -3.45 16.19 20.99
C SER A 276 -2.58 17.46 20.94
N GLY A 277 -2.66 18.23 19.86
CA GLY A 277 -1.78 19.38 19.63
C GLY A 277 -0.33 18.98 19.37
N ASP A 278 -0.08 17.71 19.07
CA ASP A 278 1.24 17.14 18.82
C ASP A 278 1.26 16.40 17.47
N VAL A 279 2.47 16.16 16.96
CA VAL A 279 2.74 15.38 15.74
C VAL A 279 2.64 13.88 16.02
N TYR A 280 2.87 13.47 17.26
CA TYR A 280 2.80 12.06 17.68
C TYR A 280 1.38 11.65 18.04
N ILE A 281 1.07 10.37 17.80
CA ILE A 281 -0.20 9.76 18.21
C ILE A 281 -0.05 9.31 19.67
N PRO A 282 -0.78 9.89 20.63
CA PRO A 282 -0.71 9.46 22.02
C PRO A 282 -1.31 8.06 22.18
N ARG A 283 -0.76 7.31 23.14
CA ARG A 283 -1.25 5.96 23.50
C ARG A 283 -2.58 6.07 24.25
N GLY A 284 -3.46 5.08 24.07
CA GLY A 284 -4.75 5.03 24.72
C GLY A 284 -5.75 6.08 24.22
N VAL A 285 -5.45 6.74 23.10
CA VAL A 285 -6.31 7.82 22.60
C VAL A 285 -7.61 7.25 22.04
N SER A 286 -8.71 7.62 22.68
CA SER A 286 -10.07 7.30 22.25
C SER A 286 -10.70 8.52 21.58
N VAL A 287 -10.89 8.42 20.27
CA VAL A 287 -11.58 9.42 19.42
C VAL A 287 -12.66 8.68 18.63
N PRO A 288 -13.88 9.24 18.51
CA PRO A 288 -14.89 8.65 17.64
C PRO A 288 -14.38 8.57 16.19
N ALA A 289 -14.78 7.52 15.47
CA ALA A 289 -14.31 7.32 14.10
C ALA A 289 -14.87 8.42 13.18
N LEU A 290 -16.15 8.70 13.30
CA LEU A 290 -16.85 9.75 12.58
C LEU A 290 -17.14 10.96 13.47
N ASP A 291 -17.20 12.14 12.86
CA ASP A 291 -17.56 13.37 13.57
C ASP A 291 -19.06 13.36 13.89
N LYS A 292 -19.37 13.17 15.17
CA LYS A 292 -20.75 13.02 15.66
C LYS A 292 -21.46 14.36 15.83
N ASP A 293 -20.75 15.47 15.73
CA ASP A 293 -21.31 16.81 15.91
C ASP A 293 -21.60 17.51 14.56
N CYS A 294 -21.13 16.92 13.46
CA CYS A 294 -21.42 17.39 12.10
C CYS A 294 -22.90 17.13 11.75
N LEU A 295 -23.57 18.16 11.22
CA LEU A 295 -24.95 18.09 10.76
C LEU A 295 -25.00 17.77 9.27
N TRP A 296 -25.78 16.76 8.91
CA TRP A 296 -25.96 16.28 7.55
C TRP A 296 -27.37 16.53 7.06
N GLU A 297 -27.51 16.90 5.79
CA GLU A 297 -28.81 17.04 5.14
C GLU A 297 -29.38 15.66 4.80
N PHE A 298 -30.40 15.27 5.56
CA PHE A 298 -31.10 14.00 5.44
C PHE A 298 -32.36 14.17 4.60
N GLN A 299 -32.51 13.33 3.58
CA GLN A 299 -33.69 13.26 2.73
C GLN A 299 -34.23 11.82 2.76
N PRO A 300 -35.37 11.56 3.41
CA PRO A 300 -35.99 10.23 3.42
C PRO A 300 -36.50 9.86 2.01
N ASN A 301 -36.44 8.57 1.67
CA ASN A 301 -37.03 8.03 0.44
C ASN A 301 -38.56 7.86 0.60
N ASP A 302 -39.24 7.37 -0.45
CA ASP A 302 -40.69 7.15 -0.53
C ASP A 302 -41.20 6.00 0.39
N PHE A 303 -40.85 6.02 1.68
CA PHE A 303 -41.36 5.12 2.71
C PHE A 303 -42.36 5.83 3.61
N VAL A 304 -43.45 5.15 3.96
CA VAL A 304 -44.48 5.66 4.86
C VAL A 304 -44.43 4.89 6.18
N GLU A 305 -44.85 5.55 7.27
CA GLU A 305 -45.07 4.87 8.55
C GLU A 305 -46.06 3.70 8.37
N GLY A 306 -45.67 2.53 8.87
CA GLY A 306 -46.40 1.27 8.72
C GLY A 306 -45.88 0.35 7.61
N ASP A 307 -45.03 0.85 6.71
CA ASP A 307 -44.41 0.02 5.68
C ASP A 307 -43.44 -1.00 6.30
N THR A 308 -43.33 -2.16 5.65
CA THR A 308 -42.38 -3.21 6.03
C THR A 308 -41.04 -2.97 5.34
N ILE A 309 -39.98 -2.92 6.12
CA ILE A 309 -38.60 -2.75 5.66
C ILE A 309 -37.74 -3.94 6.10
N THR A 310 -36.78 -4.32 5.27
CA THR A 310 -35.82 -5.39 5.54
C THR A 310 -34.38 -4.87 5.50
N GLY A 311 -33.47 -5.67 6.05
CA GLY A 311 -32.04 -5.35 6.10
C GLY A 311 -31.47 -5.12 4.70
N GLY A 312 -30.73 -4.02 4.56
CA GLY A 312 -30.18 -3.55 3.28
C GLY A 312 -31.09 -2.59 2.52
N ASP A 313 -32.34 -2.37 2.92
CA ASP A 313 -33.20 -1.39 2.24
C ASP A 313 -32.66 0.04 2.40
N LEU A 314 -32.66 0.79 1.30
CA LEU A 314 -32.21 2.19 1.29
C LEU A 314 -33.37 3.09 1.68
N TYR A 315 -33.41 3.54 2.94
CA TYR A 315 -34.53 4.35 3.45
C TYR A 315 -34.30 5.85 3.34
N ALA A 316 -33.06 6.29 3.11
CA ALA A 316 -32.75 7.70 2.99
C ALA A 316 -31.50 7.97 2.15
N THR A 317 -31.39 9.22 1.71
CA THR A 317 -30.20 9.76 1.05
C THR A 317 -29.67 10.96 1.85
N VAL A 318 -28.35 11.03 1.95
CA VAL A 318 -27.63 12.08 2.63
C VAL A 318 -26.64 12.69 1.65
N PHE A 319 -26.62 14.01 1.56
CA PHE A 319 -25.64 14.71 0.74
C PHE A 319 -24.30 14.80 1.50
N GLU A 320 -23.31 13.98 1.11
CA GLU A 320 -21.98 13.98 1.75
C GLU A 320 -21.03 14.92 1.02
N ASN A 321 -20.87 14.75 -0.29
CA ASN A 321 -19.95 15.53 -1.12
C ASN A 321 -20.60 15.93 -2.44
N THR A 322 -20.01 16.91 -3.13
CA THR A 322 -20.46 17.34 -4.48
C THR A 322 -20.47 16.21 -5.52
N LEU A 323 -19.64 15.19 -5.31
CA LEU A 323 -19.52 14.01 -6.18
C LEU A 323 -20.46 12.87 -5.82
N MET A 324 -20.80 12.74 -4.54
CA MET A 324 -21.34 11.51 -3.99
C MET A 324 -22.51 11.81 -3.07
N THR A 325 -23.64 11.19 -3.40
CA THR A 325 -24.81 11.11 -2.53
C THR A 325 -24.75 9.81 -1.75
N HIS A 326 -24.67 9.93 -0.43
CA HIS A 326 -24.54 8.80 0.48
C HIS A 326 -25.91 8.19 0.71
N ARG A 327 -26.09 6.92 0.35
CA ARG A 327 -27.37 6.22 0.52
C ARG A 327 -27.35 5.47 1.84
N VAL A 328 -28.23 5.85 2.76
CA VAL A 328 -28.31 5.23 4.09
C VAL A 328 -29.13 3.95 3.98
N ALA A 329 -28.45 2.82 4.22
CA ALA A 329 -29.04 1.50 4.22
C ALA A 329 -29.37 1.05 5.64
N LEU A 330 -30.47 0.32 5.81
CA LEU A 330 -30.77 -0.36 7.07
C LEU A 330 -29.73 -1.48 7.32
N PRO A 331 -29.25 -1.67 8.57
CA PRO A 331 -28.37 -2.79 8.90
C PRO A 331 -28.94 -4.15 8.47
N PRO A 332 -28.12 -5.09 7.97
CA PRO A 332 -28.61 -6.38 7.45
C PRO A 332 -29.41 -7.23 8.44
N ASP A 333 -29.13 -7.10 9.75
CA ASP A 333 -29.76 -7.89 10.81
C ASP A 333 -31.13 -7.33 11.25
N ALA A 334 -31.54 -6.19 10.70
CA ALA A 334 -32.76 -5.49 11.06
C ALA A 334 -33.88 -5.77 10.06
N MET A 335 -35.08 -6.05 10.56
CA MET A 335 -36.32 -6.15 9.79
C MET A 335 -37.48 -5.71 10.68
N GLY A 336 -38.52 -5.12 10.11
CA GLY A 336 -39.66 -4.67 10.89
C GLY A 336 -40.61 -3.76 10.13
N LYS A 337 -41.61 -3.24 10.86
CA LYS A 337 -42.49 -2.18 10.36
C LYS A 337 -42.00 -0.83 10.87
N ILE A 338 -42.05 0.18 10.01
CA ILE A 338 -41.65 1.55 10.37
C ILE A 338 -42.69 2.13 11.34
N THR A 339 -42.28 2.51 12.54
CA THR A 339 -43.14 3.23 13.51
C THR A 339 -42.92 4.73 13.47
N TYR A 340 -41.70 5.16 13.15
CA TYR A 340 -41.33 6.56 13.03
C TYR A 340 -40.22 6.70 12.00
N LEU A 341 -40.35 7.69 11.13
CA LEU A 341 -39.32 8.10 10.18
C LEU A 341 -39.12 9.62 10.31
N ALA A 342 -37.86 10.03 10.48
CA ALA A 342 -37.53 11.44 10.60
C ALA A 342 -37.85 12.20 9.30
N PRO A 343 -38.43 13.41 9.37
CA PRO A 343 -38.66 14.25 8.19
C PRO A 343 -37.36 14.73 7.55
N ALA A 344 -37.44 15.29 6.34
CA ALA A 344 -36.27 15.89 5.71
C ALA A 344 -35.74 17.07 6.55
N GLY A 345 -34.44 17.12 6.81
CA GLY A 345 -33.85 18.10 7.71
C GLY A 345 -32.36 17.90 7.95
N GLN A 346 -31.80 18.68 8.87
CA GLN A 346 -30.42 18.56 9.30
C GLN A 346 -30.34 17.73 10.58
N TYR A 347 -29.59 16.63 10.52
CA TYR A 347 -29.44 15.70 11.64
C TYR A 347 -27.96 15.39 11.89
N SER A 348 -27.63 15.16 13.16
CA SER A 348 -26.33 14.62 13.55
C SER A 348 -26.31 13.10 13.45
N LEU A 349 -25.11 12.50 13.51
CA LEU A 349 -24.98 11.04 13.52
C LEU A 349 -25.51 10.38 14.82
N LYS A 350 -25.78 11.16 15.87
CA LYS A 350 -26.36 10.70 17.14
C LYS A 350 -27.88 10.63 17.10
N ASP A 351 -28.51 11.42 16.22
CA ASP A 351 -29.95 11.55 16.19
C ASP A 351 -30.60 10.28 15.60
N THR A 352 -31.70 9.87 16.22
CA THR A 352 -32.49 8.72 15.78
C THR A 352 -33.32 9.12 14.57
N VAL A 353 -33.06 8.49 13.43
CA VAL A 353 -33.73 8.79 12.16
C VAL A 353 -34.83 7.81 11.80
N LEU A 354 -34.80 6.60 12.37
CA LEU A 354 -35.74 5.53 12.06
C LEU A 354 -36.04 4.68 13.30
N GLU A 355 -37.31 4.38 13.54
CA GLU A 355 -37.73 3.39 14.53
C GLU A 355 -38.51 2.26 13.85
N LEU A 356 -38.13 1.02 14.18
CA LEU A 356 -38.78 -0.17 13.67
C LEU A 356 -39.41 -0.98 14.80
N GLU A 357 -40.59 -1.51 14.56
CA GLU A 357 -41.24 -2.49 15.41
C GLU A 357 -41.17 -3.88 14.77
N PHE A 358 -40.60 -4.83 15.51
CA PHE A 358 -40.56 -6.23 15.14
C PHE A 358 -40.95 -7.11 16.33
N GLN A 359 -41.98 -7.93 16.16
CA GLN A 359 -42.49 -8.84 17.21
C GLN A 359 -42.79 -8.12 18.55
N GLY A 360 -43.26 -6.87 18.50
CA GLY A 360 -43.58 -6.06 19.69
C GLY A 360 -42.37 -5.41 20.37
N VAL A 361 -41.16 -5.56 19.83
CA VAL A 361 -39.95 -4.85 20.28
C VAL A 361 -39.69 -3.68 19.34
N LYS A 362 -39.66 -2.47 19.89
CA LYS A 362 -39.25 -1.25 19.18
C LYS A 362 -37.73 -1.07 19.26
N LYS A 363 -37.08 -0.88 18.12
CA LYS A 363 -35.64 -0.59 18.00
C LYS A 363 -35.45 0.71 17.22
N SER A 364 -34.62 1.61 17.77
CA SER A 364 -34.21 2.84 17.11
C SER A 364 -32.91 2.65 16.33
N TYR A 365 -32.81 3.35 15.19
CA TYR A 365 -31.66 3.36 14.30
C TYR A 365 -31.25 4.80 14.02
N THR A 366 -29.94 5.04 14.02
CA THR A 366 -29.33 6.30 13.59
C THR A 366 -28.79 6.15 12.16
N MET A 367 -28.23 7.22 11.58
CA MET A 367 -27.53 7.14 10.29
C MET A 367 -26.23 6.32 10.36
N LEU A 368 -25.73 6.06 11.56
CA LEU A 368 -24.49 5.35 11.82
C LEU A 368 -24.80 3.88 12.15
N GLN A 369 -24.14 2.96 11.46
CA GLN A 369 -24.19 1.54 11.77
C GLN A 369 -22.80 1.02 12.18
N SER A 370 -22.75 0.03 13.07
CA SER A 370 -21.51 -0.64 13.42
C SER A 370 -21.49 -2.03 12.79
N TRP A 371 -20.37 -2.40 12.15
CA TRP A 371 -20.22 -3.71 11.52
C TRP A 371 -18.89 -4.39 11.86
N PRO A 372 -18.88 -5.69 12.21
CA PRO A 372 -17.65 -6.43 12.50
C PRO A 372 -16.74 -6.56 11.27
N VAL A 373 -15.45 -6.25 11.41
CA VAL A 373 -14.53 -6.21 10.25
C VAL A 373 -14.16 -7.58 9.67
N ARG A 374 -14.22 -8.62 10.52
CA ARG A 374 -13.90 -10.01 10.16
C ARG A 374 -15.06 -10.72 9.47
N THR A 375 -16.29 -10.19 9.59
CA THR A 375 -17.49 -10.77 8.98
C THR A 375 -17.78 -10.07 7.66
N PRO A 376 -17.79 -10.78 6.51
CA PRO A 376 -18.14 -10.16 5.24
C PRO A 376 -19.60 -9.69 5.25
N ARG A 377 -19.88 -8.55 4.62
CA ARG A 377 -21.25 -8.03 4.54
C ARG A 377 -22.11 -8.94 3.65
N PRO A 378 -23.33 -9.32 4.10
CA PRO A 378 -24.18 -10.24 3.38
C PRO A 378 -24.70 -9.62 2.07
N VAL A 379 -24.91 -10.46 1.06
CA VAL A 379 -25.35 -10.07 -0.30
C VAL A 379 -26.48 -10.98 -0.77
N ALA A 380 -27.29 -10.53 -1.73
CA ALA A 380 -28.40 -11.34 -2.24
C ALA A 380 -27.90 -12.48 -3.15
N SER A 381 -27.02 -12.17 -4.10
CA SER A 381 -26.37 -13.16 -4.97
C SER A 381 -25.06 -12.61 -5.55
N LYS A 382 -24.12 -13.49 -5.87
CA LYS A 382 -22.90 -13.13 -6.64
C LYS A 382 -23.21 -13.20 -8.13
N LEU A 383 -22.74 -12.20 -8.89
CA LEU A 383 -22.90 -12.10 -10.34
C LEU A 383 -21.55 -12.29 -11.04
N ALA A 384 -21.59 -12.72 -12.30
CA ALA A 384 -20.40 -12.70 -13.14
C ALA A 384 -20.07 -11.26 -13.53
N ALA A 385 -18.79 -10.90 -13.48
CA ALA A 385 -18.31 -9.58 -13.88
C ALA A 385 -18.10 -9.53 -15.39
N ASP A 386 -18.82 -8.62 -16.05
CA ASP A 386 -18.89 -8.42 -17.50
C ASP A 386 -18.34 -7.04 -17.95
N THR A 387 -18.26 -6.09 -17.03
CA THR A 387 -17.74 -4.74 -17.30
C THR A 387 -16.24 -4.64 -16.99
N PRO A 388 -15.39 -4.13 -17.90
CA PRO A 388 -13.97 -3.95 -17.63
C PRO A 388 -13.72 -2.80 -16.63
N LEU A 389 -12.69 -2.98 -15.80
CA LEU A 389 -12.08 -1.91 -15.02
C LEU A 389 -11.09 -1.19 -15.95
N LEU A 390 -11.40 0.04 -16.33
CA LEU A 390 -10.52 0.87 -17.15
C LEU A 390 -9.53 1.57 -16.21
N THR A 391 -8.25 1.27 -16.38
CA THR A 391 -7.17 1.82 -15.56
C THR A 391 -6.56 3.09 -16.17
N GLY A 392 -6.76 3.31 -17.47
CA GLY A 392 -6.14 4.39 -18.22
C GLY A 392 -4.71 4.08 -18.67
N GLN A 393 -4.18 2.91 -18.32
CA GLN A 393 -2.88 2.42 -18.76
C GLN A 393 -3.06 1.45 -19.93
N ARG A 394 -2.38 1.71 -21.05
CA ARG A 394 -2.51 0.93 -22.29
C ARG A 394 -2.21 -0.55 -22.10
N VAL A 395 -1.11 -0.87 -21.41
CA VAL A 395 -0.68 -2.26 -21.16
C VAL A 395 -1.69 -3.03 -20.30
N LEU A 396 -2.25 -2.39 -19.28
CA LEU A 396 -3.18 -3.03 -18.35
C LEU A 396 -4.53 -3.24 -19.01
N ASP A 397 -5.05 -2.21 -19.69
CA ASP A 397 -6.38 -2.27 -20.30
C ASP A 397 -6.42 -3.14 -21.56
N ALA A 398 -5.32 -3.21 -22.32
CA ALA A 398 -5.29 -3.95 -23.57
C ALA A 398 -4.82 -5.40 -23.44
N LEU A 399 -3.66 -5.64 -22.78
CA LEU A 399 -3.06 -6.98 -22.72
C LEU A 399 -3.56 -7.80 -21.53
N PHE A 400 -3.72 -7.16 -20.36
CA PHE A 400 -4.04 -7.84 -19.10
C PHE A 400 -5.24 -7.21 -18.40
N PRO A 401 -6.42 -7.17 -19.06
CA PRO A 401 -7.56 -6.42 -18.55
C PRO A 401 -8.08 -6.99 -17.23
N SER A 402 -8.54 -6.09 -16.37
CA SER A 402 -9.33 -6.42 -15.17
C SER A 402 -10.80 -6.08 -15.40
N VAL A 403 -11.65 -6.61 -14.52
CA VAL A 403 -13.10 -6.36 -14.50
C VAL A 403 -13.50 -5.62 -13.24
N LEU A 404 -14.62 -4.90 -13.29
CA LEU A 404 -15.26 -4.36 -12.10
C LEU A 404 -15.81 -5.52 -11.25
N GLY A 405 -15.27 -5.67 -10.04
CA GLY A 405 -15.49 -6.85 -9.21
C GLY A 405 -14.38 -7.90 -9.30
N GLY A 406 -13.30 -7.63 -10.04
CA GLY A 406 -12.20 -8.56 -10.24
C GLY A 406 -11.19 -8.62 -9.09
N THR A 407 -10.31 -9.62 -9.13
CA THR A 407 -9.15 -9.72 -8.24
C THR A 407 -7.84 -9.60 -9.02
N CYS A 408 -7.03 -8.62 -8.63
CA CYS A 408 -5.74 -8.32 -9.24
C CYS A 408 -4.62 -8.37 -8.22
N ALA A 409 -3.47 -8.91 -8.64
CA ALA A 409 -2.21 -8.77 -7.91
C ALA A 409 -1.18 -8.02 -8.73
N ILE A 410 -0.46 -7.11 -8.06
CA ILE A 410 0.69 -6.39 -8.60
C ILE A 410 1.93 -6.80 -7.80
N PRO A 411 2.56 -7.93 -8.13
CA PRO A 411 3.86 -8.22 -7.54
C PRO A 411 4.95 -7.38 -8.19
N GLY A 412 5.94 -7.01 -7.40
CA GLY A 412 7.15 -6.42 -7.92
C GLY A 412 8.13 -6.09 -6.82
N ALA A 413 9.39 -5.97 -7.17
CA ALA A 413 10.39 -5.47 -6.23
C ALA A 413 10.09 -4.01 -5.82
N PHE A 414 10.76 -3.53 -4.78
CA PHE A 414 10.69 -2.12 -4.39
C PHE A 414 11.18 -1.22 -5.52
N GLY A 415 10.51 -0.08 -5.74
CA GLY A 415 10.87 0.90 -6.77
C GLY A 415 10.48 0.52 -8.21
N CYS A 416 9.71 -0.55 -8.43
CA CYS A 416 9.23 -0.91 -9.78
C CYS A 416 8.01 -0.07 -10.24
N GLY A 417 7.46 0.80 -9.40
CA GLY A 417 6.31 1.63 -9.74
C GLY A 417 4.94 1.09 -9.31
N LYS A 418 4.88 0.22 -8.29
CA LYS A 418 3.62 -0.29 -7.71
C LYS A 418 2.68 0.83 -7.27
N THR A 419 3.19 1.73 -6.43
CA THR A 419 2.42 2.87 -5.91
C THR A 419 2.00 3.83 -7.03
N VAL A 420 2.82 3.98 -8.08
CA VAL A 420 2.45 4.80 -9.26
C VAL A 420 1.25 4.20 -10.00
N ILE A 421 1.20 2.87 -10.16
CA ILE A 421 0.05 2.18 -10.77
C ILE A 421 -1.18 2.31 -9.86
N SER A 422 -1.03 2.12 -8.55
CA SER A 422 -2.13 2.32 -7.59
C SER A 422 -2.66 3.76 -7.65
N GLN A 423 -1.78 4.76 -7.67
CA GLN A 423 -2.17 6.16 -7.78
C GLN A 423 -2.83 6.48 -9.15
N ALA A 424 -2.33 5.93 -10.24
CA ALA A 424 -2.96 6.08 -11.55
C ALA A 424 -4.36 5.47 -11.57
N LEU A 425 -4.51 4.30 -10.96
CA LEU A 425 -5.79 3.62 -10.85
C LEU A 425 -6.78 4.44 -10.01
N SER A 426 -6.36 5.09 -8.92
CA SER A 426 -7.29 5.87 -8.08
C SER A 426 -7.76 7.15 -8.77
N LYS A 427 -6.92 7.71 -9.65
CA LYS A 427 -7.22 8.89 -10.47
C LYS A 427 -8.18 8.56 -11.60
N TYR A 428 -7.83 7.55 -12.39
CA TYR A 428 -8.40 7.34 -13.72
C TYR A 428 -9.37 6.17 -13.81
N SER A 429 -9.55 5.39 -12.73
CA SER A 429 -10.52 4.30 -12.74
C SER A 429 -11.94 4.80 -13.00
N ASN A 430 -12.69 4.02 -13.76
CA ASN A 430 -14.15 4.12 -13.89
C ASN A 430 -14.91 3.61 -12.64
N SER A 431 -14.26 3.65 -11.46
CA SER A 431 -14.88 3.32 -10.17
C SER A 431 -15.46 4.58 -9.53
N ASP A 432 -16.58 4.42 -8.85
CA ASP A 432 -17.29 5.52 -8.19
C ASP A 432 -16.52 5.94 -6.93
N ALA A 433 -16.18 4.97 -6.07
CA ALA A 433 -15.42 5.19 -4.85
C ALA A 433 -14.09 4.41 -4.83
N VAL A 434 -13.08 4.97 -4.17
CA VAL A 434 -11.76 4.34 -4.01
C VAL A 434 -11.42 4.20 -2.54
N VAL A 435 -11.02 3.00 -2.12
CA VAL A 435 -10.51 2.75 -0.76
C VAL A 435 -9.05 2.37 -0.87
N TYR A 436 -8.15 3.21 -0.38
CA TYR A 436 -6.72 2.93 -0.38
C TYR A 436 -6.27 2.57 1.03
N VAL A 437 -5.70 1.37 1.16
CA VAL A 437 -5.17 0.85 2.43
C VAL A 437 -3.66 0.74 2.32
N GLY A 438 -2.97 1.62 3.04
CA GLY A 438 -1.54 1.53 3.29
C GLY A 438 -1.27 0.58 4.46
N CYS A 439 -0.77 -0.63 4.21
CA CYS A 439 -0.41 -1.62 5.21
C CYS A 439 1.11 -1.76 5.31
N GLY A 440 1.69 -1.22 6.39
CA GLY A 440 3.12 -1.37 6.67
C GLY A 440 4.04 -0.62 5.70
N GLU A 441 3.53 0.40 5.01
CA GLU A 441 4.30 1.23 4.08
C GLU A 441 5.20 2.22 4.81
N ARG A 442 6.15 2.82 4.09
CA ARG A 442 7.01 3.85 4.68
C ARG A 442 6.20 5.11 4.94
N GLY A 443 6.49 5.80 6.05
CA GLY A 443 5.83 7.05 6.39
C GLY A 443 5.91 8.10 5.28
N ASN A 444 7.04 8.16 4.56
CA ASN A 444 7.22 9.08 3.44
C ASN A 444 6.35 8.75 2.23
N GLU A 445 6.16 7.47 1.91
CA GLU A 445 5.30 7.03 0.79
C GLU A 445 3.84 7.39 1.11
N MET A 446 3.40 7.17 2.35
CA MET A 446 2.07 7.60 2.80
C MET A 446 1.93 9.13 2.82
N ALA A 447 2.96 9.88 3.22
CA ALA A 447 2.93 11.33 3.21
C ALA A 447 2.83 11.90 1.78
N GLU A 448 3.54 11.30 0.81
CA GLU A 448 3.45 11.66 -0.61
C GLU A 448 2.02 11.44 -1.14
N VAL A 449 1.42 10.28 -0.87
CA VAL A 449 0.01 10.00 -1.19
C VAL A 449 -0.93 11.05 -0.60
N LEU A 450 -0.72 11.42 0.67
CA LEU A 450 -1.56 12.43 1.35
C LEU A 450 -1.37 13.85 0.82
N MET A 451 -0.19 14.19 0.31
CA MET A 451 0.09 15.49 -0.28
C MET A 451 -0.46 15.60 -1.71
N ASP A 452 -0.36 14.52 -2.49
CA ASP A 452 -0.77 14.49 -3.89
C ASP A 452 -2.29 14.40 -4.04
N PHE A 453 -2.97 13.54 -3.28
CA PHE A 453 -4.40 13.23 -3.47
C PHE A 453 -5.32 14.47 -3.45
N PRO A 454 -5.11 15.46 -2.56
CA PRO A 454 -5.89 16.69 -2.58
C PRO A 454 -5.64 17.57 -3.82
N GLN A 455 -4.41 17.57 -4.37
CA GLN A 455 -4.04 18.39 -5.53
C GLN A 455 -4.57 17.83 -6.85
N LEU A 456 -4.95 16.55 -6.85
CA LEU A 456 -5.41 15.86 -8.03
C LEU A 456 -6.89 16.15 -8.26
N THR A 457 -7.18 16.81 -9.37
CA THR A 457 -8.53 17.03 -9.87
C THR A 457 -8.88 16.03 -10.96
N MET A 458 -10.15 15.64 -11.01
CA MET A 458 -10.75 14.92 -12.13
C MET A 458 -11.81 15.78 -12.79
N THR A 459 -11.84 15.73 -14.12
CA THR A 459 -12.90 16.33 -14.92
C THR A 459 -14.08 15.37 -14.96
N LEU A 460 -15.20 15.78 -14.38
CA LEU A 460 -16.46 15.05 -14.51
C LEU A 460 -16.98 15.12 -15.96
N PRO A 461 -17.89 14.20 -16.35
CA PRO A 461 -18.59 14.30 -17.63
C PRO A 461 -19.27 15.66 -17.85
N ASP A 462 -19.67 16.31 -16.77
CA ASP A 462 -20.29 17.66 -16.76
C ASP A 462 -19.28 18.81 -16.93
N GLY A 463 -17.99 18.51 -17.13
CA GLY A 463 -16.91 19.49 -17.31
C GLY A 463 -16.42 20.17 -16.04
N ARG A 464 -16.95 19.81 -14.86
CA ARG A 464 -16.50 20.35 -13.57
C ARG A 464 -15.26 19.61 -13.07
N GLU A 465 -14.31 20.35 -12.52
CA GLU A 465 -13.14 19.78 -11.86
C GLU A 465 -13.38 19.62 -10.37
N GLU A 466 -13.20 18.39 -9.89
CA GLU A 466 -13.37 18.05 -8.47
C GLU A 466 -12.18 17.22 -7.97
N SER A 467 -11.85 17.38 -6.68
CA SER A 467 -10.73 16.66 -6.08
C SER A 467 -11.02 15.17 -5.93
N VAL A 468 -10.03 14.33 -6.24
CA VAL A 468 -10.11 12.85 -6.08
C VAL A 468 -10.32 12.46 -4.62
N MET A 469 -9.87 13.29 -3.66
CA MET A 469 -10.04 13.03 -2.23
C MET A 469 -11.51 12.92 -1.81
N LYS A 470 -12.43 13.64 -2.46
CA LYS A 470 -13.87 13.62 -2.14
C LYS A 470 -14.57 12.28 -2.42
N ARG A 471 -13.97 11.40 -3.23
CA ARG A 471 -14.48 10.03 -3.48
C ARG A 471 -13.56 8.93 -2.92
N THR A 472 -12.54 9.32 -2.17
CA THR A 472 -11.50 8.41 -1.70
C THR A 472 -11.49 8.36 -0.18
N THR A 473 -11.35 7.17 0.38
CA THR A 473 -11.06 6.95 1.80
C THR A 473 -9.68 6.33 1.94
N LEU A 474 -8.88 6.89 2.85
CA LEU A 474 -7.51 6.43 3.10
C LEU A 474 -7.43 5.75 4.46
N VAL A 475 -6.92 4.52 4.50
CA VAL A 475 -6.54 3.81 5.73
C VAL A 475 -5.03 3.76 5.77
N ALA A 476 -4.43 4.61 6.59
CA ALA A 476 -2.99 4.80 6.70
C ALA A 476 -2.45 4.01 7.88
N ASN A 477 -1.72 2.93 7.61
CA ASN A 477 -1.00 2.18 8.62
C ASN A 477 0.49 2.06 8.25
N THR A 478 1.32 2.82 8.94
CA THR A 478 2.76 2.90 8.63
C THR A 478 3.53 1.70 9.20
N SER A 479 4.73 1.47 8.69
CA SER A 479 5.67 0.48 9.25
C SER A 479 6.06 0.72 10.71
N ASN A 480 5.93 1.95 11.22
CA ASN A 480 6.18 2.24 12.65
C ASN A 480 4.96 1.93 13.53
N MET A 481 3.77 1.76 12.95
CA MET A 481 2.58 1.38 13.71
C MET A 481 2.61 -0.10 14.09
N PRO A 482 1.89 -0.49 15.18
CA PRO A 482 1.90 -1.84 15.70
C PRO A 482 1.51 -2.91 14.68
N VAL A 483 2.08 -4.09 14.85
CA VAL A 483 1.93 -5.23 13.93
C VAL A 483 0.47 -5.68 13.83
N ALA A 484 -0.25 -5.70 14.96
CA ALA A 484 -1.66 -6.04 14.99
C ALA A 484 -2.51 -5.06 14.15
N ALA A 485 -2.20 -3.77 14.18
CA ALA A 485 -2.93 -2.76 13.40
C ALA A 485 -2.77 -2.97 11.88
N ARG A 486 -1.70 -3.64 11.43
CA ARG A 486 -1.50 -4.02 10.01
C ARG A 486 -2.50 -5.08 9.55
N GLU A 487 -2.84 -6.03 10.42
CA GLU A 487 -3.89 -7.00 10.12
C GLU A 487 -5.26 -6.32 10.11
N ALA A 488 -5.55 -5.51 11.14
CA ALA A 488 -6.81 -4.79 11.24
C ALA A 488 -7.04 -3.84 10.06
N SER A 489 -6.02 -3.13 9.56
CA SER A 489 -6.17 -2.14 8.49
C SER A 489 -6.75 -2.73 7.19
N ILE A 490 -6.34 -3.95 6.83
CA ILE A 490 -6.84 -4.64 5.65
C ILE A 490 -8.33 -4.98 5.81
N TYR A 491 -8.71 -5.51 6.98
CA TYR A 491 -10.10 -5.86 7.28
C TYR A 491 -11.00 -4.62 7.40
N THR A 492 -10.51 -3.53 7.99
CA THR A 492 -11.20 -2.24 8.04
C THR A 492 -11.47 -1.70 6.63
N GLY A 493 -10.45 -1.68 5.77
CA GLY A 493 -10.59 -1.17 4.41
C GLY A 493 -11.55 -1.97 3.53
N ILE A 494 -11.49 -3.31 3.57
CA ILE A 494 -12.42 -4.14 2.79
C ILE A 494 -13.87 -3.99 3.29
N THR A 495 -14.07 -3.77 4.59
CA THR A 495 -15.41 -3.59 5.16
C THR A 495 -16.01 -2.24 4.75
N ILE A 496 -15.18 -1.19 4.68
CA ILE A 496 -15.57 0.10 4.09
C ILE A 496 -15.90 -0.06 2.59
N ALA A 497 -15.10 -0.83 1.85
CA ALA A 497 -15.36 -1.07 0.43
C ALA A 497 -16.68 -1.85 0.20
N GLU A 498 -16.95 -2.87 1.00
CA GLU A 498 -18.22 -3.61 0.97
C GLU A 498 -19.42 -2.74 1.36
N TYR A 499 -19.23 -1.79 2.29
CA TYR A 499 -20.29 -0.86 2.67
C TYR A 499 -20.72 0.03 1.49
N PHE A 500 -19.75 0.60 0.78
CA PHE A 500 -20.03 1.41 -0.41
C PHE A 500 -20.57 0.57 -1.58
N ARG A 501 -20.12 -0.67 -1.72
CA ARG A 501 -20.70 -1.65 -2.67
C ARG A 501 -22.18 -1.86 -2.41
N ASP A 502 -22.58 -2.02 -1.15
CA ASP A 502 -23.98 -2.28 -0.79
C ASP A 502 -24.90 -1.11 -1.15
N MET A 503 -24.38 0.10 -1.39
CA MET A 503 -25.16 1.24 -1.92
C MET A 503 -25.44 1.14 -3.43
N GLY A 504 -24.88 0.14 -4.11
CA GLY A 504 -24.92 -0.04 -5.56
C GLY A 504 -23.80 0.68 -6.31
N MET A 505 -22.66 0.93 -5.65
CA MET A 505 -21.50 1.59 -6.26
C MET A 505 -20.43 0.60 -6.69
N ASN A 506 -19.64 0.98 -7.69
CA ASN A 506 -18.44 0.27 -8.11
C ASN A 506 -17.24 0.79 -7.33
N VAL A 507 -16.72 -0.02 -6.43
CA VAL A 507 -15.65 0.36 -5.51
C VAL A 507 -14.35 -0.33 -5.91
N SER A 508 -13.25 0.41 -5.92
CA SER A 508 -11.91 -0.13 -6.10
C SER A 508 -11.15 -0.04 -4.78
N MET A 509 -10.72 -1.19 -4.26
CA MET A 509 -9.89 -1.29 -3.07
C MET A 509 -8.44 -1.56 -3.47
N MET A 510 -7.53 -0.72 -2.99
CA MET A 510 -6.09 -0.90 -3.15
C MET A 510 -5.48 -1.32 -1.82
N ALA A 511 -4.77 -2.44 -1.81
CA ALA A 511 -4.06 -2.93 -0.64
C ALA A 511 -2.55 -2.87 -0.89
N ASP A 512 -1.90 -1.84 -0.35
CA ASP A 512 -0.46 -1.58 -0.49
C ASP A 512 0.19 -1.62 0.90
N SER A 513 0.76 -2.72 1.39
CA SER A 513 1.01 -3.98 0.68
C SER A 513 0.55 -5.22 1.46
N THR A 514 0.08 -6.23 0.73
CA THR A 514 -0.39 -7.50 1.29
C THR A 514 0.76 -8.37 1.82
N SER A 515 1.99 -8.15 1.34
CA SER A 515 3.19 -8.80 1.89
C SER A 515 3.50 -8.38 3.32
N ARG A 516 3.33 -7.09 3.65
CA ARG A 516 3.52 -6.59 5.02
C ARG A 516 2.45 -7.10 5.97
N TRP A 517 1.24 -7.31 5.46
CA TRP A 517 0.21 -8.02 6.21
C TRP A 517 0.60 -9.49 6.48
N ALA A 518 1.11 -10.22 5.48
CA ALA A 518 1.58 -11.58 5.67
C ALA A 518 2.76 -11.67 6.66
N GLU A 519 3.69 -10.72 6.63
CA GLU A 519 4.76 -10.61 7.62
C GLU A 519 4.23 -10.35 9.02
N ALA A 520 3.17 -9.54 9.15
CA ALA A 520 2.50 -9.30 10.43
C ALA A 520 1.91 -10.61 10.98
N LEU A 521 1.22 -11.40 10.13
CA LEU A 521 0.70 -12.71 10.51
C LEU A 521 1.81 -13.68 10.94
N ARG A 522 2.96 -13.65 10.25
CA ARG A 522 4.15 -14.43 10.64
C ARG A 522 4.66 -14.05 12.02
N GLU A 523 4.75 -12.75 12.32
CA GLU A 523 5.21 -12.29 13.61
C GLU A 523 4.23 -12.68 14.73
N ILE A 524 2.92 -12.49 14.51
CA ILE A 524 1.88 -12.87 15.48
C ILE A 524 1.94 -14.38 15.77
N SER A 525 2.00 -15.21 14.73
CA SER A 525 2.09 -16.67 14.85
C SER A 525 3.35 -17.10 15.61
N GLY A 526 4.50 -16.46 15.34
CA GLY A 526 5.74 -16.71 16.06
C GLY A 526 5.67 -16.34 17.55
N ARG A 527 4.96 -15.26 17.91
CA ARG A 527 4.72 -14.88 19.31
C ARG A 527 3.79 -15.85 20.04
N LEU A 528 2.86 -16.46 19.31
CA LEU A 528 1.96 -17.48 19.82
C LEU A 528 2.60 -18.88 19.92
N ALA A 529 3.86 -19.01 19.45
CA ALA A 529 4.59 -20.27 19.37
C ALA A 529 3.83 -21.35 18.56
N GLU A 530 3.13 -20.92 17.52
CA GLU A 530 2.54 -21.83 16.54
C GLU A 530 3.64 -22.44 15.66
N MET A 531 3.39 -23.63 15.12
CA MET A 531 4.34 -24.26 14.22
C MET A 531 4.36 -23.52 12.88
N PRO A 532 5.51 -23.00 12.44
CA PRO A 532 5.63 -22.36 11.14
C PRO A 532 5.54 -23.40 10.02
N ALA A 533 5.01 -22.96 8.88
CA ALA A 533 5.10 -23.64 7.60
C ALA A 533 6.30 -23.09 6.81
N ASP A 534 6.15 -22.92 5.49
CA ASP A 534 7.21 -22.45 4.61
C ASP A 534 7.67 -21.02 4.96
N SER A 535 9.00 -20.81 4.94
CA SER A 535 9.64 -19.50 5.20
C SER A 535 9.21 -18.79 6.50
N GLY A 536 8.73 -19.57 7.47
CA GLY A 536 8.29 -19.08 8.78
C GLY A 536 6.84 -18.62 8.83
N TYR A 537 6.09 -18.62 7.73
CA TYR A 537 4.69 -18.16 7.71
C TYR A 537 3.76 -19.18 8.39
N PRO A 538 2.60 -18.75 8.93
CA PRO A 538 1.63 -19.66 9.51
C PRO A 538 0.97 -20.55 8.44
N ALA A 539 0.55 -21.75 8.83
CA ALA A 539 -0.15 -22.69 7.95
C ALA A 539 -1.47 -22.11 7.38
N TYR A 540 -2.11 -21.15 8.07
CA TYR A 540 -3.36 -20.52 7.64
C TYR A 540 -3.18 -19.31 6.71
N LEU A 541 -1.95 -18.99 6.28
CA LEU A 541 -1.70 -17.82 5.41
C LEU A 541 -2.55 -17.85 4.13
N ALA A 542 -2.55 -18.98 3.42
CA ALA A 542 -3.30 -19.12 2.17
C ALA A 542 -4.82 -18.96 2.40
N ALA A 543 -5.34 -19.51 3.50
CA ALA A 543 -6.75 -19.38 3.86
C ALA A 543 -7.13 -17.92 4.18
N ARG A 544 -6.26 -17.17 4.86
CA ARG A 544 -6.47 -15.74 5.15
C ARG A 544 -6.47 -14.91 3.86
N LEU A 545 -5.49 -15.11 2.98
CA LEU A 545 -5.45 -14.45 1.68
C LEU A 545 -6.69 -14.78 0.84
N ALA A 546 -7.10 -16.05 0.78
CA ALA A 546 -8.29 -16.47 0.05
C ALA A 546 -9.55 -15.80 0.60
N SER A 547 -9.74 -15.82 1.93
CA SER A 547 -10.88 -15.16 2.57
C SER A 547 -10.95 -13.66 2.31
N PHE A 548 -9.81 -13.01 2.09
CA PHE A 548 -9.73 -11.59 1.76
C PHE A 548 -10.07 -11.34 0.30
N TYR A 549 -9.43 -12.03 -0.65
CA TYR A 549 -9.66 -11.83 -2.07
C TYR A 549 -11.06 -12.28 -2.52
N GLU A 550 -11.66 -13.30 -1.90
CA GLU A 550 -13.02 -13.79 -2.22
C GLU A 550 -14.16 -12.86 -1.76
N ARG A 551 -13.83 -11.81 -0.98
CA ARG A 551 -14.75 -10.72 -0.66
C ARG A 551 -14.97 -9.77 -1.85
N ALA A 552 -14.04 -9.75 -2.80
CA ALA A 552 -14.24 -9.08 -4.09
C ALA A 552 -15.31 -9.77 -4.93
N GLY A 553 -15.94 -9.01 -5.81
CA GLY A 553 -16.94 -9.52 -6.72
C GLY A 553 -17.96 -8.48 -7.14
N LYS A 554 -18.61 -8.73 -8.27
CA LYS A 554 -19.88 -8.09 -8.64
C LYS A 554 -21.00 -8.84 -7.94
N VAL A 555 -21.89 -8.13 -7.26
CA VAL A 555 -22.96 -8.73 -6.45
C VAL A 555 -24.26 -7.97 -6.66
N LYS A 556 -25.37 -8.69 -6.53
CA LYS A 556 -26.68 -8.08 -6.32
C LYS A 556 -26.81 -7.77 -4.83
N CYS A 557 -27.02 -6.50 -4.50
CA CYS A 557 -27.08 -6.04 -3.11
C CYS A 557 -28.36 -6.54 -2.43
N LEU A 558 -28.34 -6.60 -1.09
CA LEU A 558 -29.54 -6.88 -0.30
C LEU A 558 -30.49 -5.69 -0.27
N GLY A 559 -31.78 -5.99 -0.11
CA GLY A 559 -32.84 -4.99 0.04
C GLY A 559 -33.26 -4.28 -1.25
N GLY A 560 -34.36 -3.55 -1.18
CA GLY A 560 -34.85 -2.64 -2.19
C GLY A 560 -34.16 -1.26 -2.12
N PRO A 561 -34.03 -0.54 -3.25
CA PRO A 561 -34.27 -0.95 -4.63
C PRO A 561 -33.24 -1.99 -5.12
N GLU A 562 -33.62 -2.78 -6.13
CA GLU A 562 -32.69 -3.71 -6.77
C GLU A 562 -31.49 -2.97 -7.37
N ARG A 563 -30.29 -3.34 -6.94
CA ARG A 563 -29.05 -2.66 -7.33
C ARG A 563 -27.89 -3.64 -7.38
N ASP A 564 -27.00 -3.39 -8.32
CA ASP A 564 -25.75 -4.12 -8.48
C ASP A 564 -24.62 -3.26 -7.94
N GLY A 565 -23.73 -3.87 -7.16
CA GLY A 565 -22.52 -3.24 -6.67
C GLY A 565 -21.31 -4.10 -7.01
N SER A 566 -20.13 -3.51 -7.06
CA SER A 566 -18.90 -4.29 -7.26
C SER A 566 -17.77 -3.82 -6.34
N VAL A 567 -16.93 -4.76 -5.90
CA VAL A 567 -15.68 -4.48 -5.20
C VAL A 567 -14.56 -5.11 -6.00
N THR A 568 -13.67 -4.29 -6.54
CA THR A 568 -12.46 -4.73 -7.21
C THR A 568 -11.30 -4.64 -6.23
N ILE A 569 -10.56 -5.72 -6.01
CA ILE A 569 -9.38 -5.71 -5.12
C ILE A 569 -8.12 -5.72 -5.97
N VAL A 570 -7.25 -4.74 -5.72
CA VAL A 570 -5.91 -4.64 -6.28
C VAL A 570 -4.89 -4.72 -5.15
N GLY A 571 -4.26 -5.89 -5.00
CA GLY A 571 -3.26 -6.13 -3.96
C GLY A 571 -1.84 -5.98 -4.48
N ALA A 572 -1.05 -5.11 -3.86
CA ALA A 572 0.38 -4.99 -4.13
C ALA A 572 1.16 -6.01 -3.30
N VAL A 573 1.91 -6.87 -3.99
CA VAL A 573 2.77 -7.88 -3.37
C VAL A 573 4.22 -7.44 -3.54
N SER A 574 4.97 -7.44 -2.45
CA SER A 574 6.39 -7.07 -2.43
C SER A 574 7.23 -8.29 -2.06
N PRO A 575 7.48 -9.22 -2.99
CA PRO A 575 8.35 -10.36 -2.71
C PRO A 575 9.77 -9.88 -2.37
N PRO A 576 10.46 -10.53 -1.41
CA PRO A 576 11.85 -10.23 -1.10
C PRO A 576 12.71 -10.46 -2.34
N GLY A 577 13.42 -9.42 -2.79
CA GLY A 577 14.30 -9.51 -3.96
C GLY A 577 13.60 -9.61 -5.33
N GLY A 578 12.26 -9.61 -5.38
CA GLY A 578 11.52 -9.82 -6.63
C GLY A 578 11.30 -11.29 -7.00
N ASP A 579 11.50 -12.22 -6.05
CA ASP A 579 11.34 -13.66 -6.28
C ASP A 579 9.88 -14.10 -6.16
N PHE A 580 9.33 -14.68 -7.24
CA PHE A 580 7.96 -15.19 -7.25
C PHE A 580 7.77 -16.53 -6.54
N SER A 581 8.87 -17.19 -6.14
CA SER A 581 8.82 -18.42 -5.34
C SER A 581 8.42 -18.18 -3.87
N ASP A 582 8.38 -16.91 -3.44
CA ASP A 582 7.93 -16.53 -2.11
C ASP A 582 6.51 -17.05 -1.82
N PRO A 583 6.24 -17.63 -0.64
CA PRO A 583 4.93 -18.22 -0.32
C PRO A 583 3.77 -17.23 -0.37
N VAL A 584 3.99 -15.94 -0.09
CA VAL A 584 2.94 -14.91 -0.22
C VAL A 584 2.58 -14.74 -1.70
N THR A 585 3.59 -14.69 -2.56
CA THR A 585 3.39 -14.54 -4.01
C THR A 585 2.73 -15.79 -4.60
N SER A 586 3.21 -16.98 -4.25
CA SER A 586 2.63 -18.26 -4.69
C SER A 586 1.18 -18.42 -4.22
N ALA A 587 0.87 -18.09 -2.97
CA ALA A 587 -0.51 -18.13 -2.47
C ALA A 587 -1.40 -17.12 -3.21
N THR A 588 -0.93 -15.88 -3.39
CA THR A 588 -1.68 -14.84 -4.11
C THR A 588 -1.95 -15.26 -5.55
N LEU A 589 -0.96 -15.78 -6.27
CA LEU A 589 -1.06 -16.28 -7.65
C LEU A 589 -2.15 -17.34 -7.82
N SER A 590 -2.32 -18.22 -6.83
CA SER A 590 -3.32 -19.28 -6.86
C SER A 590 -4.76 -18.77 -6.72
N ILE A 591 -4.94 -17.61 -6.08
CA ILE A 591 -6.25 -17.04 -5.75
C ILE A 591 -6.68 -16.01 -6.80
N VAL A 592 -5.78 -15.10 -7.18
CA VAL A 592 -6.12 -13.97 -8.07
C VAL A 592 -6.34 -14.42 -9.51
N GLN A 593 -7.22 -13.71 -10.20
CA GLN A 593 -7.54 -13.98 -11.60
C GLN A 593 -6.68 -13.19 -12.58
N VAL A 594 -6.19 -12.01 -12.14
CA VAL A 594 -5.30 -11.14 -12.91
C VAL A 594 -3.98 -10.95 -12.18
N PHE A 595 -2.90 -11.04 -12.95
CA PHE A 595 -1.55 -10.93 -12.47
C PHE A 595 -0.76 -9.93 -13.32
N TRP A 596 -0.39 -8.79 -12.71
CA TRP A 596 0.44 -7.76 -13.32
C TRP A 596 1.86 -7.83 -12.77
N GLY A 597 2.67 -8.70 -13.36
CA GLY A 597 4.04 -8.93 -12.93
C GLY A 597 4.95 -7.75 -13.29
N LEU A 598 5.38 -6.96 -12.31
CA LEU A 598 6.34 -5.88 -12.54
C LEU A 598 7.78 -6.41 -12.53
N ASP A 599 8.53 -6.08 -13.57
CA ASP A 599 9.93 -6.49 -13.72
C ASP A 599 10.89 -5.35 -13.38
N LYS A 600 11.86 -5.67 -12.52
CA LYS A 600 12.93 -4.78 -12.12
C LYS A 600 13.84 -4.40 -13.29
N LYS A 601 14.06 -5.29 -14.26
CA LYS A 601 14.90 -4.99 -15.44
C LYS A 601 14.32 -3.88 -16.29
N LEU A 602 12.99 -3.88 -16.49
CA LEU A 602 12.28 -2.82 -17.21
C LEU A 602 12.36 -1.49 -16.45
N ALA A 603 12.12 -1.52 -15.14
CA ALA A 603 12.24 -0.33 -14.30
C ALA A 603 13.65 0.27 -14.31
N GLN A 604 14.71 -0.55 -14.28
CA GLN A 604 16.11 -0.10 -14.39
C GLN A 604 16.42 0.57 -15.74
N ARG A 605 15.76 0.13 -16.81
CA ARG A 605 15.83 0.76 -18.15
C ARG A 605 14.93 1.99 -18.28
N LYS A 606 14.27 2.41 -17.20
CA LYS A 606 13.27 3.49 -17.18
C LYS A 606 12.11 3.26 -18.15
N HIS A 607 11.78 1.99 -18.41
CA HIS A 607 10.57 1.62 -19.12
C HIS A 607 9.41 1.54 -18.10
N PHE A 608 8.46 2.46 -18.23
CA PHE A 608 7.30 2.57 -17.36
C PHE A 608 6.01 2.58 -18.18
N PRO A 609 4.93 1.95 -17.68
CA PRO A 609 4.87 1.06 -16.52
C PRO A 609 5.70 -0.23 -16.74
N SER A 610 6.37 -0.71 -15.68
CA SER A 610 7.36 -1.80 -15.76
C SER A 610 6.73 -3.21 -15.81
N VAL A 611 5.59 -3.35 -16.48
CA VAL A 611 4.83 -4.60 -16.57
C VAL A 611 5.53 -5.53 -17.55
N ASN A 612 5.89 -6.74 -17.10
CA ASN A 612 6.42 -7.77 -17.96
C ASN A 612 5.28 -8.48 -18.69
N TRP A 613 5.23 -8.31 -20.00
CA TRP A 613 4.19 -8.82 -20.88
C TRP A 613 4.27 -10.34 -21.16
N LEU A 614 5.35 -11.01 -20.80
CA LEU A 614 5.50 -12.45 -20.98
C LEU A 614 4.95 -13.23 -19.78
N ILE A 615 5.21 -12.75 -18.56
CA ILE A 615 4.78 -13.42 -17.31
C ILE A 615 3.36 -13.01 -16.88
N SER A 616 2.93 -11.81 -17.26
CA SER A 616 1.62 -11.29 -16.84
C SER A 616 0.50 -12.04 -17.55
N TYR A 617 -0.64 -12.20 -16.87
CA TYR A 617 -1.80 -12.89 -17.42
C TYR A 617 -3.11 -12.33 -16.87
N SER A 618 -4.19 -12.53 -17.63
CA SER A 618 -5.56 -12.25 -17.17
C SER A 618 -6.49 -13.39 -17.61
N LYS A 619 -7.18 -13.98 -16.63
CA LYS A 619 -8.20 -15.01 -16.85
C LYS A 619 -9.55 -14.44 -17.26
N TYR A 620 -9.77 -13.12 -17.12
CA TYR A 620 -11.02 -12.46 -17.50
C TYR A 620 -11.15 -12.18 -19.00
N SER A 621 -10.14 -12.54 -19.80
CA SER A 621 -10.14 -12.29 -21.24
C SER A 621 -11.38 -12.84 -21.94
N THR A 622 -11.86 -14.03 -21.56
CA THR A 622 -13.06 -14.67 -22.11
C THR A 622 -14.35 -14.03 -21.62
N ALA A 623 -14.42 -13.65 -20.33
CA ALA A 623 -15.59 -12.98 -19.78
C ALA A 623 -15.85 -11.60 -20.43
N LEU A 624 -14.78 -10.93 -20.88
CA LEU A 624 -14.83 -9.62 -21.51
C LEU A 624 -15.06 -9.67 -23.04
N GLU A 625 -15.09 -10.84 -23.67
CA GLU A 625 -15.28 -10.96 -25.12
C GLU A 625 -16.58 -10.28 -25.56
N SER A 626 -17.69 -10.52 -24.86
CA SER A 626 -18.98 -9.90 -25.17
C SER A 626 -18.99 -8.37 -25.01
N PHE A 627 -18.11 -7.82 -24.16
CA PHE A 627 -17.94 -6.37 -24.04
C PHE A 627 -17.13 -5.83 -25.23
N TYR A 628 -16.02 -6.50 -25.56
CA TYR A 628 -15.16 -6.09 -26.66
C TYR A 628 -15.85 -6.21 -28.02
N GLU A 629 -16.62 -7.26 -28.28
CA GLU A 629 -17.38 -7.40 -29.52
C GLU A 629 -18.38 -6.26 -29.76
N LYS A 630 -19.00 -5.75 -28.68
CA LYS A 630 -19.91 -4.59 -28.75
C LYS A 630 -19.17 -3.29 -29.02
N PHE A 631 -17.96 -3.14 -28.51
CA PHE A 631 -17.16 -1.93 -28.68
C PHE A 631 -16.40 -1.92 -30.01
N ASP A 632 -15.59 -2.94 -30.26
CA ASP A 632 -14.81 -3.14 -31.47
C ASP A 632 -14.53 -4.64 -31.71
N PRO A 633 -15.13 -5.28 -32.73
CA PRO A 633 -15.02 -6.71 -32.96
C PRO A 633 -13.61 -7.17 -33.36
N ASP A 634 -12.79 -6.29 -33.94
CA ASP A 634 -11.45 -6.65 -34.41
C ASP A 634 -10.40 -6.63 -33.28
N PHE A 635 -10.71 -6.01 -32.14
CA PHE A 635 -9.75 -5.79 -31.06
C PHE A 635 -9.13 -7.10 -30.55
N ILE A 636 -9.91 -8.17 -30.43
CA ILE A 636 -9.44 -9.48 -29.95
C ILE A 636 -8.36 -10.05 -30.88
N ASN A 637 -8.57 -9.93 -32.20
CA ASN A 637 -7.62 -10.39 -33.22
C ASN A 637 -6.33 -9.57 -33.19
N ILE A 638 -6.46 -8.24 -33.07
CA ILE A 638 -5.32 -7.32 -33.00
C ILE A 638 -4.48 -7.58 -31.75
N ARG A 639 -5.12 -7.77 -30.59
CA ARG A 639 -4.47 -8.12 -29.32
C ARG A 639 -3.70 -9.44 -29.44
N THR A 640 -4.31 -10.46 -30.05
CA THR A 640 -3.69 -11.79 -30.22
C THR A 640 -2.43 -11.69 -31.08
N LYS A 641 -2.52 -10.98 -32.20
CA LYS A 641 -1.37 -10.67 -33.07
C LYS A 641 -0.27 -9.89 -32.33
N ALA A 642 -0.62 -8.89 -31.52
CA ALA A 642 0.35 -8.11 -30.75
C ALA A 642 1.11 -8.97 -29.74
N ARG A 643 0.42 -9.88 -29.04
CA ARG A 643 1.06 -10.85 -28.12
C ARG A 643 2.00 -11.80 -28.85
N GLU A 644 1.58 -12.30 -30.01
CA GLU A 644 2.39 -13.18 -30.85
C GLU A 644 3.70 -12.50 -31.31
N VAL A 645 3.61 -11.22 -31.73
CA VAL A 645 4.79 -10.42 -32.11
C VAL A 645 5.75 -10.22 -30.94
N LEU A 646 5.24 -9.89 -29.76
CA LEU A 646 6.06 -9.71 -28.55
C LEU A 646 6.73 -11.01 -28.10
N GLN A 647 6.05 -12.15 -28.27
CA GLN A 647 6.63 -13.45 -27.92
C GLN A 647 7.72 -13.87 -28.93
N ARG A 648 7.47 -13.69 -30.23
CA ARG A 648 8.50 -13.93 -31.27
C ARG A 648 9.72 -13.04 -31.11
N GLU A 649 9.56 -11.81 -30.62
CA GLU A 649 10.70 -10.94 -30.33
C GLU A 649 11.65 -11.56 -29.30
N ASP A 650 11.13 -12.19 -28.25
CA ASP A 650 11.97 -12.80 -27.21
C ASP A 650 12.76 -13.99 -27.77
N ASP A 651 12.09 -14.87 -28.53
CA ASP A 651 12.72 -15.99 -29.23
C ASP A 651 13.83 -15.52 -30.19
N LEU A 652 13.55 -14.45 -30.96
CA LEU A 652 14.52 -13.87 -31.89
C LEU A 652 15.66 -13.15 -31.18
N ASN A 653 15.41 -12.49 -30.05
CA ASN A 653 16.43 -11.79 -29.28
C ASN A 653 17.50 -12.76 -28.75
N GLU A 654 17.13 -14.00 -28.38
CA GLU A 654 18.09 -15.04 -28.01
C GLU A 654 19.01 -15.38 -29.19
N ILE A 655 18.44 -15.57 -30.39
CA ILE A 655 19.20 -15.84 -31.62
C ILE A 655 20.11 -14.65 -31.99
N VAL A 656 19.59 -13.41 -31.90
CA VAL A 656 20.34 -12.19 -32.18
C VAL A 656 21.54 -12.04 -31.27
N GLN A 657 21.41 -12.41 -29.98
CA GLN A 657 22.53 -12.37 -29.03
C GLN A 657 23.64 -13.38 -29.37
N LEU A 658 23.29 -14.50 -30.02
CA LEU A 658 24.24 -15.55 -30.39
C LEU A 658 24.91 -15.32 -31.75
N VAL A 659 24.14 -14.93 -32.77
CA VAL A 659 24.58 -14.91 -34.19
C VAL A 659 24.71 -13.48 -34.75
N GLY A 660 24.01 -12.52 -34.15
CA GLY A 660 23.93 -11.13 -34.63
C GLY A 660 22.69 -10.86 -35.49
N LYS A 661 22.28 -9.58 -35.56
CA LYS A 661 21.04 -9.14 -36.23
C LYS A 661 21.07 -9.32 -37.76
N ASP A 662 22.26 -9.29 -38.36
CA ASP A 662 22.39 -9.30 -39.83
C ASP A 662 22.06 -10.66 -40.46
N ALA A 663 22.18 -11.74 -39.68
CA ALA A 663 21.91 -13.11 -40.12
C ALA A 663 20.42 -13.47 -40.21
N LEU A 664 19.52 -12.58 -39.76
CA LEU A 664 18.09 -12.83 -39.73
C LEU A 664 17.43 -12.68 -41.11
N ALA A 665 16.32 -13.40 -41.30
CA ALA A 665 15.45 -13.20 -42.45
C ALA A 665 14.77 -11.82 -42.39
N GLU A 666 14.34 -11.29 -43.54
CA GLU A 666 13.71 -9.97 -43.61
C GLU A 666 12.39 -9.91 -42.81
N GLY A 667 11.61 -11.00 -42.75
CA GLY A 667 10.40 -11.09 -41.91
C GLY A 667 10.70 -11.02 -40.41
N ASP A 668 11.81 -11.62 -39.96
CA ASP A 668 12.23 -11.57 -38.55
C ASP A 668 12.72 -10.16 -38.18
N LYS A 669 13.39 -9.47 -39.11
CA LYS A 669 13.78 -8.07 -38.94
C LYS A 669 12.56 -7.16 -38.78
N ILE A 670 11.50 -7.39 -39.57
CA ILE A 670 10.22 -6.67 -39.43
C ILE A 670 9.59 -6.95 -38.06
N THR A 671 9.60 -8.20 -37.60
CA THR A 671 9.08 -8.60 -36.29
C THR A 671 9.79 -7.86 -35.16
N LEU A 672 11.13 -7.83 -35.16
CA LEU A 672 11.92 -7.12 -34.14
C LEU A 672 11.64 -5.62 -34.11
N GLU A 673 11.50 -4.97 -35.27
CA GLU A 673 11.27 -3.53 -35.34
C GLU A 673 9.82 -3.17 -34.98
N THR A 674 8.86 -4.02 -35.34
CA THR A 674 7.45 -3.88 -34.92
C THR A 674 7.32 -4.09 -33.41
N ALA A 675 8.00 -5.10 -32.86
CA ALA A 675 8.02 -5.33 -31.42
C ALA A 675 8.66 -4.15 -30.68
N LYS A 676 9.73 -3.56 -31.23
CA LYS A 676 10.31 -2.33 -30.68
C LYS A 676 9.29 -1.18 -30.65
N LEU A 677 8.53 -0.98 -31.72
CA LEU A 677 7.45 0.03 -31.79
C LEU A 677 6.37 -0.24 -30.72
N LEU A 678 5.96 -1.50 -30.56
CA LEU A 678 5.03 -1.89 -29.48
C LEU A 678 5.61 -1.57 -28.10
N ARG A 679 6.89 -1.88 -27.84
CA ARG A 679 7.51 -1.64 -26.53
C ARG A 679 7.69 -0.15 -26.21
N GLU A 680 8.17 0.65 -27.15
CA GLU A 680 8.55 2.05 -26.91
C GLU A 680 7.39 3.04 -27.09
N ASP A 681 6.42 2.74 -27.96
CA ASP A 681 5.36 3.69 -28.29
C ASP A 681 3.98 3.29 -27.77
N TYR A 682 3.71 1.98 -27.67
CA TYR A 682 2.43 1.48 -27.19
C TYR A 682 2.45 1.13 -25.69
N LEU A 683 3.40 0.29 -25.25
CA LEU A 683 3.47 -0.20 -23.87
C LEU A 683 4.05 0.82 -22.90
N ALA A 684 5.05 1.60 -23.34
CA ALA A 684 5.59 2.67 -22.51
C ALA A 684 4.58 3.82 -22.41
N GLN A 685 4.29 4.27 -21.20
CA GLN A 685 3.36 5.35 -20.92
C GLN A 685 3.88 6.22 -19.77
N ASN A 686 3.89 7.53 -19.99
CA ASN A 686 4.35 8.48 -18.98
C ASN A 686 3.16 9.07 -18.21
N ALA A 687 3.04 8.69 -16.94
CA ALA A 687 1.96 9.14 -16.07
C ALA A 687 1.99 10.65 -15.76
N PHE A 688 3.13 11.31 -15.93
CA PHE A 688 3.31 12.73 -15.58
C PHE A 688 2.98 13.70 -16.72
N THR A 689 2.88 13.21 -17.96
CA THR A 689 2.60 14.06 -19.12
C THR A 689 1.10 14.25 -19.34
N PRO A 690 0.64 15.42 -19.81
CA PRO A 690 -0.79 15.71 -19.92
C PRO A 690 -1.55 14.81 -20.89
N TYR A 691 -0.92 14.40 -22.00
CA TYR A 691 -1.53 13.58 -23.06
C TYR A 691 -1.47 12.05 -22.81
N ASP A 692 -0.52 11.60 -21.98
CA ASP A 692 -0.25 10.18 -21.72
C ASP A 692 -0.57 9.76 -20.27
N LYS A 693 -0.95 10.70 -19.39
CA LYS A 693 -1.39 10.38 -18.02
C LYS A 693 -2.59 9.42 -18.00
N PHE A 694 -3.49 9.59 -18.97
CA PHE A 694 -4.70 8.79 -19.15
C PHE A 694 -4.89 8.50 -20.63
N CYS A 695 -4.97 7.22 -20.99
CA CYS A 695 -5.26 6.79 -22.35
C CYS A 695 -6.70 6.23 -22.42
N PRO A 696 -7.63 6.91 -23.10
CA PRO A 696 -8.96 6.36 -23.37
C PRO A 696 -8.88 5.06 -24.18
N PHE A 697 -9.85 4.18 -23.99
CA PHE A 697 -9.84 2.86 -24.61
C PHE A 697 -9.84 2.93 -26.15
N TYR A 698 -10.62 3.83 -26.77
CA TYR A 698 -10.63 4.01 -28.23
C TYR A 698 -9.24 4.41 -28.78
N LYS A 699 -8.49 5.27 -28.08
CA LYS A 699 -7.13 5.69 -28.47
C LYS A 699 -6.20 4.48 -28.44
N SER A 700 -6.28 3.68 -27.37
CA SER A 700 -5.51 2.45 -27.22
C SER A 700 -5.78 1.44 -28.35
N VAL A 701 -7.04 1.21 -28.70
CA VAL A 701 -7.42 0.28 -29.79
C VAL A 701 -6.89 0.76 -31.14
N TRP A 702 -7.07 2.03 -31.49
CA TRP A 702 -6.61 2.58 -32.77
C TRP A 702 -5.09 2.61 -32.92
N MET A 703 -4.36 2.92 -31.85
CA MET A 703 -2.90 2.85 -31.86
C MET A 703 -2.43 1.42 -32.15
N MET A 704 -2.95 0.42 -31.41
CA MET A 704 -2.58 -0.98 -31.64
C MET A 704 -2.96 -1.43 -33.06
N ARG A 705 -4.15 -1.05 -33.56
CA ARG A 705 -4.61 -1.34 -34.92
C ARG A 705 -3.63 -0.85 -35.98
N ASN A 706 -3.19 0.40 -35.88
CA ASN A 706 -2.28 0.99 -36.87
C ASN A 706 -0.89 0.32 -36.87
N ILE A 707 -0.39 -0.05 -35.68
CA ILE A 707 0.88 -0.80 -35.54
C ILE A 707 0.77 -2.19 -36.17
N ILE A 708 -0.29 -2.94 -35.87
CA ILE A 708 -0.51 -4.28 -36.43
C ILE A 708 -0.81 -4.21 -37.94
N HIS A 709 -1.47 -3.16 -38.40
CA HIS A 709 -1.70 -2.94 -39.84
C HIS A 709 -0.37 -2.75 -40.58
N PHE A 710 0.53 -1.92 -40.05
CA PHE A 710 1.89 -1.78 -40.58
C PHE A 710 2.63 -3.11 -40.64
N TYR A 711 2.56 -3.93 -39.57
CA TYR A 711 3.17 -5.26 -39.54
C TYR A 711 2.64 -6.21 -40.62
N ASN A 712 1.31 -6.27 -40.77
CA ASN A 712 0.68 -7.14 -41.76
C ASN A 712 1.03 -6.70 -43.20
N LEU A 713 1.00 -5.38 -43.49
CA LEU A 713 1.37 -4.86 -44.81
C LEU A 713 2.86 -5.09 -45.11
N ALA A 714 3.75 -4.83 -44.15
CA ALA A 714 5.18 -5.04 -44.35
C ALA A 714 5.52 -6.51 -44.65
N ASN A 715 4.92 -7.45 -43.93
CA ASN A 715 5.12 -8.88 -44.21
C ASN A 715 4.53 -9.28 -45.56
N GLN A 716 3.33 -8.79 -45.91
CA GLN A 716 2.73 -9.08 -47.22
C GLN A 716 3.58 -8.56 -48.38
N SER A 717 4.15 -7.35 -48.27
CA SER A 717 5.01 -6.79 -49.31
C SER A 717 6.32 -7.56 -49.45
N VAL A 718 6.93 -8.01 -48.34
CA VAL A 718 8.15 -8.84 -48.38
C VAL A 718 7.86 -10.23 -48.95
N GLU A 719 6.76 -10.88 -48.57
CA GLU A 719 6.37 -12.19 -49.10
C GLU A 719 6.05 -12.14 -50.59
N ARG A 720 5.33 -11.11 -51.06
CA ARG A 720 5.05 -10.92 -52.50
C ARG A 720 6.32 -10.68 -53.31
N ALA A 721 7.23 -9.86 -52.80
CA ALA A 721 8.50 -9.58 -53.47
C ALA A 721 9.44 -10.78 -53.50
N ALA A 722 9.28 -11.75 -52.58
CA ALA A 722 10.09 -12.98 -52.59
C ALA A 722 9.75 -13.92 -53.77
N GLY A 723 8.55 -13.80 -54.37
CA GLY A 723 8.08 -14.65 -55.47
C GLY A 723 8.25 -14.07 -56.88
N MET A 724 8.70 -12.82 -57.02
CA MET A 724 8.88 -12.15 -58.32
C MET A 724 10.38 -11.89 -58.58
N ASP A 725 10.85 -12.06 -59.83
CA ASP A 725 12.25 -11.84 -60.25
C ASP A 725 12.70 -10.35 -60.19
N GLY A 726 11.94 -9.49 -59.50
CA GLY A 726 12.20 -8.07 -59.31
C GLY A 726 13.12 -7.74 -58.14
N GLN A 727 13.32 -6.44 -57.88
CA GLN A 727 14.14 -5.97 -56.77
C GLN A 727 13.50 -6.38 -55.43
N LYS A 728 14.19 -7.21 -54.64
CA LYS A 728 13.69 -7.68 -53.34
C LYS A 728 13.41 -6.50 -52.42
N ILE A 729 12.16 -6.38 -51.96
CA ILE A 729 11.78 -5.43 -50.93
C ILE A 729 12.43 -5.86 -49.62
N THR A 730 13.43 -5.10 -49.17
CA THR A 730 14.08 -5.31 -47.87
C THR A 730 13.49 -4.35 -46.84
N TYR A 731 13.61 -4.70 -45.56
CA TYR A 731 13.14 -3.82 -44.47
C TYR A 731 13.80 -2.44 -44.51
N THR A 732 15.10 -2.37 -44.86
CA THR A 732 15.82 -1.09 -44.98
C THR A 732 15.20 -0.17 -46.03
N LEU A 733 14.73 -0.73 -47.15
CA LEU A 733 14.04 0.02 -48.19
C LEU A 733 12.70 0.57 -47.68
N ILE A 734 11.91 -0.27 -46.99
CA ILE A 734 10.63 0.13 -46.37
C ILE A 734 10.88 1.28 -45.39
N LYS A 735 11.89 1.16 -44.51
CA LYS A 735 12.23 2.17 -43.51
C LYS A 735 12.63 3.51 -44.12
N HIS A 736 13.41 3.50 -45.20
CA HIS A 736 13.84 4.73 -45.87
C HIS A 736 12.67 5.42 -46.61
N ARG A 737 11.85 4.64 -47.32
CA ARG A 737 10.74 5.18 -48.14
C ARG A 737 9.55 5.62 -47.30
N LEU A 738 9.20 4.85 -46.26
CA LEU A 738 8.07 5.13 -45.38
C LEU A 738 8.47 5.86 -44.09
N GLY A 739 9.60 6.57 -44.10
CA GLY A 739 10.11 7.26 -42.91
C GLY A 739 9.12 8.27 -42.31
N ASP A 740 8.39 9.02 -43.14
CA ASP A 740 7.35 9.97 -42.65
C ASP A 740 6.16 9.24 -42.00
N LEU A 741 5.66 8.17 -42.62
CA LEU A 741 4.57 7.37 -42.05
C LEU A 741 5.00 6.66 -40.77
N PHE A 742 6.25 6.22 -40.70
CA PHE A 742 6.84 5.65 -39.50
C PHE A 742 6.91 6.68 -38.36
N TYR A 743 7.32 7.92 -38.65
CA TYR A 743 7.29 9.01 -37.67
C TYR A 743 5.87 9.29 -37.17
N ARG A 744 4.87 9.31 -38.07
CA ARG A 744 3.47 9.49 -37.70
C ARG A 744 2.90 8.34 -36.86
N LEU A 745 3.39 7.10 -37.04
CA LEU A 745 3.05 5.96 -36.18
C LEU A 745 3.58 6.17 -34.76
N VAL A 746 4.84 6.59 -34.62
CA VAL A 746 5.47 6.90 -33.33
C VAL A 746 4.76 8.07 -32.62
N SER A 747 4.31 9.07 -33.38
CA SER A 747 3.73 10.29 -32.82
C SER A 747 2.31 10.14 -32.28
N GLN A 748 1.64 9.01 -32.52
CA GLN A 748 0.26 8.77 -32.09
C GLN A 748 0.03 8.94 -30.59
N LYS A 749 1.05 8.65 -29.77
CA LYS A 749 0.95 8.79 -28.31
C LYS A 749 0.76 10.24 -27.85
N PHE A 750 1.28 11.21 -28.60
CA PHE A 750 1.26 12.63 -28.25
C PHE A 750 -0.10 13.31 -28.50
N GLU A 751 -1.04 12.62 -29.13
CA GLU A 751 -2.38 13.15 -29.37
C GLU A 751 -3.16 13.28 -28.05
N ASP A 752 -3.64 14.48 -27.73
CA ASP A 752 -4.31 14.75 -26.45
C ASP A 752 -5.77 14.25 -26.47
N PRO A 753 -6.20 13.42 -25.50
CA PRO A 753 -7.60 13.04 -25.32
C PRO A 753 -8.59 14.22 -25.25
N ALA A 754 -8.14 15.41 -24.85
CA ALA A 754 -8.99 16.60 -24.75
C ALA A 754 -9.50 17.13 -26.12
N GLU A 755 -8.87 16.76 -27.24
CA GLU A 755 -9.28 17.17 -28.59
C GLU A 755 -10.61 16.53 -29.06
N GLY A 756 -11.11 15.55 -28.30
CA GLY A 756 -12.37 14.87 -28.57
C GLY A 756 -12.23 13.60 -29.40
N GLU A 757 -13.11 12.64 -29.15
CA GLU A 757 -13.03 11.29 -29.72
C GLU A 757 -13.11 11.29 -31.26
N ALA A 758 -14.07 12.01 -31.84
CA ALA A 758 -14.30 11.99 -33.29
C ALA A 758 -13.10 12.54 -34.09
N ALA A 759 -12.44 13.58 -33.58
CA ALA A 759 -11.26 14.17 -34.21
C ALA A 759 -10.07 13.19 -34.19
N LEU A 760 -9.83 12.56 -33.04
CA LEU A 760 -8.76 11.57 -32.89
C LEU A 760 -8.97 10.33 -33.77
N VAL A 761 -10.19 9.79 -33.79
CA VAL A 761 -10.53 8.64 -34.63
C VAL A 761 -10.36 8.98 -36.12
N ALA A 762 -10.74 10.18 -36.55
CA ALA A 762 -10.51 10.63 -37.94
C ALA A 762 -9.02 10.71 -38.29
N LYS A 763 -8.17 11.23 -37.39
CA LYS A 763 -6.71 11.26 -37.59
C LYS A 763 -6.13 9.84 -37.69
N PHE A 764 -6.51 8.94 -36.79
CA PHE A 764 -6.01 7.57 -36.80
C PHE A 764 -6.47 6.78 -38.04
N LYS A 765 -7.72 6.98 -38.47
CA LYS A 765 -8.24 6.38 -39.70
C LYS A 765 -7.54 6.89 -40.94
N LYS A 766 -7.28 8.21 -41.01
CA LYS A 766 -6.49 8.79 -42.11
C LYS A 766 -5.09 8.17 -42.18
N LEU A 767 -4.42 7.98 -41.04
CA LEU A 767 -3.12 7.31 -41.02
C LEU A 767 -3.21 5.85 -41.51
N TYR A 768 -4.26 5.12 -41.14
CA TYR A 768 -4.50 3.75 -41.62
C TYR A 768 -4.61 3.70 -43.16
N GLU A 769 -5.33 4.65 -43.74
CA GLU A 769 -5.48 4.80 -45.19
C GLU A 769 -4.15 5.22 -45.86
N ASP A 770 -3.44 6.20 -45.28
CA ASP A 770 -2.13 6.67 -45.74
C ASP A 770 -1.08 5.53 -45.73
N LEU A 771 -1.07 4.66 -44.71
CA LEU A 771 -0.23 3.46 -44.66
C LEU A 771 -0.53 2.53 -45.83
N THR A 772 -1.81 2.25 -46.06
CA THR A 772 -2.23 1.37 -47.16
C THR A 772 -1.82 1.95 -48.52
N ALA A 773 -1.98 3.26 -48.71
CA ALA A 773 -1.56 3.96 -49.93
C ALA A 773 -0.02 3.96 -50.09
N GLY A 774 0.72 4.18 -49.00
CA GLY A 774 2.19 4.18 -49.00
C GLY A 774 2.79 2.83 -49.38
N PHE A 775 2.24 1.73 -48.85
CA PHE A 775 2.69 0.39 -49.24
C PHE A 775 2.31 0.02 -50.68
N ARG A 776 1.15 0.49 -51.20
CA ARG A 776 0.81 0.33 -52.61
C ARG A 776 1.78 1.06 -53.53
N ALA A 777 2.10 2.31 -53.22
CA ALA A 777 3.07 3.09 -53.98
C ALA A 777 4.46 2.43 -53.97
N LEU A 778 4.88 1.88 -52.82
CA LEU A 778 6.12 1.11 -52.73
C LEU A 778 6.09 -0.13 -53.63
N GLU A 779 5.00 -0.91 -53.60
CA GLU A 779 4.85 -2.10 -54.45
C GLU A 779 4.85 -1.74 -55.94
N ASP A 780 4.15 -0.68 -56.34
CA ASP A 780 4.08 -0.21 -57.72
C ASP A 780 5.42 0.33 -58.23
N GLU A 781 6.23 0.96 -57.39
CA GLU A 781 7.60 1.40 -57.76
C GLU A 781 8.59 0.23 -57.93
N THR A 782 8.33 -0.90 -57.26
CA THR A 782 9.21 -2.08 -57.27
C THR A 782 8.84 -3.13 -58.31
N ARG A 783 7.66 -2.99 -58.93
CA ARG A 783 7.23 -3.74 -60.13
C ARG A 783 7.80 -3.11 -61.39
#